data_AF-A0A8C6IVZ8-F1
#
_entry.id   AF-A0A8C6IVZ8-F1
#
_cell.length_a   1.000
_cell.length_b   1.000
_cell.length_c   1.000
_cell.angle_alpha   90.00
_cell.angle_beta   90.00
_cell.angle_gamma   90.00
#
_symmetry.space_group_name_H-M   'P 1'
#
loop_
_entity.id
_entity.type
_entity.pdbx_description
1 polymer ?
#
loop_
_entity_poly.entity_id
_entity_poly.type
_entity_poly.pdbx_seq_one_letter_code
_entity_poly.pdbx_strand_id
1 'polypeptide(L)'
;MMRSRSFWLSLVLLGVSLLVTRGWMAEDRNRRLYLDAGRLHQEDSRRFEVTRRKVLYGEDGLHASCEKKYCGRGSKCVVNKDTNQPECRCVEDCKSSYMPVCGSDGKFYENHCQVHRASCLQRKKIYIIHSKDCFFKGDTCTMADYSRLKSILLDLQAHRQSPPSSPAKDRVSQKRFLVEKLFKHLDVNSDGHLSSSELAQVMKEEDLEDDLLDCTLEDLLRFDDYNSDGHLTLQELYTAFQVVQLSLPEDQKISVTTITVGLSTVLTCSIRGALRPPIIWKRNGVILNFLDLEDINDFGEDDSLYITKVTTIHMGNYTCHAYGYEELYQTHILQVNVPPVIRVYPETQAQEPGVSASLRCHAEGIPNPRITWLKNGIDIMPKLSKQLMLLANGSELHISSVRYEDTGAYTCIAKNEVGVDEDISSLFIEDSARKTRLSVGNMFYVFSDDGITVLQPNECEIQRHIRPEERIFTSYEEICPKVEGEGTQSCLWASAVNVRDKYIYATQPKLNRVVIIDIQTQKAIQSLDVDPLPTKLHYDKSHDQVWVLSWGDMRKSSPTLQVIPEASGGEEQHVIRTPFEGVDDFFIPPTNLIINHVRFGFIFNKSKSAVHKIDLETVTHIKTINFRNHSCIPQAMAYTHLGGYFFVQCRKNRLMAASPQLIIDSVTDAVIGPNSDVSGTPYISPDGRYLVSADEDSGRIRVQALTVRGEIKLIYDLQTDIHISDLTFQPSFTEGNQYYIYATSHLQTDVLFVELSTGKMNVLKNLKDPITSKDWPWSSYNRIMKDSGLFGQYLITPAKDSLFVINGRQNTLRCEVSGIRRGNTVVWVGEV
;
A
#
# COMPACT_ATOMS: atom_id res chain seq x y z
N MET A 1 -71.45 24.13 -5.30
CA MET A 1 -72.90 23.97 -5.11
C MET A 1 -73.09 23.16 -3.83
N MET A 2 -73.69 23.75 -2.78
CA MET A 2 -74.45 23.19 -1.63
C MET A 2 -74.16 21.75 -1.13
N ARG A 3 -74.13 21.38 0.16
CA ARG A 3 -74.37 22.04 1.47
C ARG A 3 -74.15 20.99 2.59
N SER A 4 -73.69 21.43 3.77
CA SER A 4 -74.23 21.12 5.14
C SER A 4 -74.14 19.67 5.70
N ARG A 5 -73.94 19.33 7.00
CA ARG A 5 -74.05 19.93 8.37
C ARG A 5 -73.08 19.15 9.32
N SER A 6 -72.30 19.72 10.25
CA SER A 6 -72.62 20.30 11.59
C SER A 6 -73.29 19.35 12.59
N PHE A 7 -72.67 19.09 13.76
CA PHE A 7 -73.22 19.21 15.15
C PHE A 7 -72.06 19.01 16.17
N TRP A 8 -71.59 20.07 16.89
CA TRP A 8 -71.85 20.49 18.30
C TRP A 8 -71.02 19.77 19.40
N LEU A 9 -70.11 20.46 20.12
CA LEU A 9 -70.27 21.22 21.40
C LEU A 9 -70.17 20.26 22.63
N SER A 10 -69.35 20.44 23.70
CA SER A 10 -69.22 21.59 24.61
C SER A 10 -68.25 21.29 25.80
N LEU A 11 -67.53 22.32 26.32
CA LEU A 11 -67.34 22.74 27.74
C LEU A 11 -66.71 21.75 28.79
N VAL A 12 -65.87 22.09 29.80
CA VAL A 12 -65.79 23.20 30.80
C VAL A 12 -64.51 22.99 31.66
N LEU A 13 -63.67 24.03 31.89
CA LEU A 13 -63.32 24.73 33.17
C LEU A 13 -62.71 23.86 34.31
N LEU A 14 -61.83 24.25 35.25
CA LEU A 14 -61.28 25.45 35.93
C LEU A 14 -59.92 24.97 36.55
N GLY A 15 -58.94 25.74 37.05
CA GLY A 15 -58.75 27.16 37.33
C GLY A 15 -57.61 27.35 38.38
N VAL A 16 -57.10 28.59 38.48
CA VAL A 16 -56.65 29.30 39.72
C VAL A 16 -55.31 28.82 40.38
N SER A 17 -54.33 29.62 40.86
CA SER A 17 -53.92 31.04 40.80
C SER A 17 -52.69 31.31 41.73
N LEU A 18 -52.03 32.50 41.60
CA LEU A 18 -51.23 33.28 42.62
C LEU A 18 -49.75 32.85 42.89
N LEU A 19 -48.71 33.68 43.17
CA LEU A 19 -48.44 35.13 43.45
C LEU A 19 -46.87 35.32 43.47
N VAL A 20 -46.25 36.34 42.83
CA VAL A 20 -45.59 37.57 43.43
C VAL A 20 -44.18 37.34 44.07
N THR A 21 -43.07 38.11 43.92
CA THR A 21 -42.76 39.57 43.82
C THR A 21 -41.26 39.85 43.45
N ARG A 22 -40.98 41.05 42.87
CA ARG A 22 -39.85 42.05 43.04
C ARG A 22 -38.37 41.60 43.11
N GLY A 23 -37.34 42.29 42.60
CA GLY A 23 -37.18 43.60 41.94
C GLY A 23 -35.70 44.12 42.03
N TRP A 24 -35.37 45.13 41.21
CA TRP A 24 -34.32 46.19 41.37
C TRP A 24 -32.94 46.11 40.65
N MET A 25 -32.51 47.31 40.23
CA MET A 25 -31.42 47.76 39.34
C MET A 25 -30.03 47.93 40.03
N ALA A 26 -28.93 47.99 39.23
CA ALA A 26 -27.91 49.07 39.24
C ALA A 26 -26.71 48.80 38.27
N GLU A 27 -26.18 49.88 37.69
CA GLU A 27 -24.91 50.01 36.91
C GLU A 27 -23.65 49.88 37.78
N ASP A 28 -22.48 49.51 37.21
CA ASP A 28 -21.31 50.41 36.99
C ASP A 28 -20.03 49.65 36.46
N ARG A 29 -19.07 50.48 36.01
CA ARG A 29 -17.83 50.34 35.22
C ARG A 29 -16.66 49.39 35.65
N ASN A 30 -16.01 48.83 34.62
CA ASN A 30 -14.57 48.93 34.25
C ASN A 30 -13.44 48.35 35.17
N ARG A 31 -12.74 47.27 34.74
CA ARG A 31 -11.25 47.15 34.60
C ARG A 31 -10.73 45.71 34.37
N ARG A 32 -10.04 45.56 33.22
CA ARG A 32 -8.80 44.82 32.89
C ARG A 32 -8.10 43.83 33.89
N LEU A 33 -7.73 42.67 33.29
CA LEU A 33 -6.44 41.90 33.30
C LEU A 33 -6.29 40.59 34.10
N TYR A 34 -6.07 39.52 33.31
CA TYR A 34 -5.19 38.33 33.43
C TYR A 34 -5.42 37.12 34.38
N LEU A 35 -5.29 35.95 33.73
CA LEU A 35 -4.75 34.63 34.15
C LEU A 35 -5.67 33.55 34.78
N ASP A 36 -6.01 32.60 33.88
CA ASP A 36 -5.67 31.16 33.91
C ASP A 36 -6.62 30.07 34.49
N ALA A 37 -6.67 28.98 33.71
CA ALA A 37 -7.00 27.58 33.98
C ALA A 37 -8.42 27.12 34.39
N GLY A 38 -8.96 26.16 33.61
CA GLY A 38 -9.81 25.07 34.15
C GLY A 38 -11.05 24.67 33.33
N ARG A 39 -10.95 23.52 32.63
CA ARG A 39 -11.96 22.80 31.82
C ARG A 39 -13.34 22.58 32.50
N LEU A 40 -14.42 22.58 31.70
CA LEU A 40 -15.35 21.43 31.54
C LEU A 40 -16.40 21.64 30.42
N HIS A 41 -16.77 20.52 29.80
CA HIS A 41 -17.73 20.26 28.72
C HIS A 41 -19.04 21.07 28.73
N GLN A 42 -19.57 21.43 27.55
CA GLN A 42 -20.75 20.75 26.97
C GLN A 42 -21.08 21.27 25.55
N GLU A 43 -21.51 20.30 24.74
CA GLU A 43 -21.93 20.32 23.34
C GLU A 43 -22.77 21.52 22.90
N ASP A 44 -22.51 22.00 21.67
CA ASP A 44 -23.59 22.60 20.88
C ASP A 44 -23.53 22.13 19.42
N SER A 45 -24.67 21.59 19.01
CA SER A 45 -24.95 20.92 17.75
C SER A 45 -25.07 21.95 16.63
N ARG A 46 -24.18 21.88 15.63
CA ARG A 46 -24.40 22.56 14.34
C ARG A 46 -24.32 21.57 13.20
N ARG A 47 -25.50 21.31 12.63
CA ARG A 47 -25.74 20.72 11.31
C ARG A 47 -24.75 21.29 10.30
N PHE A 48 -23.90 20.44 9.73
CA PHE A 48 -23.14 20.77 8.55
C PHE A 48 -23.94 20.34 7.32
N GLU A 49 -24.58 21.31 6.67
CA GLU A 49 -25.09 21.18 5.30
C GLU A 49 -23.91 20.98 4.36
N VAL A 50 -23.86 19.81 3.71
CA VAL A 50 -22.91 19.50 2.64
C VAL A 50 -23.43 20.16 1.35
N THR A 51 -23.13 21.44 1.17
CA THR A 51 -23.28 22.06 -0.15
C THR A 51 -22.05 21.77 -1.01
N ARG A 52 -22.26 20.89 -1.99
CA ARG A 52 -21.43 20.61 -3.17
C ARG A 52 -21.13 21.93 -3.91
N ARG A 53 -20.01 22.59 -3.61
CA ARG A 53 -19.55 23.76 -4.40
C ARG A 53 -18.84 23.26 -5.67
N LYS A 54 -19.58 23.29 -6.79
CA LYS A 54 -19.01 23.55 -8.12
C LYS A 54 -18.31 24.91 -8.05
N VAL A 55 -16.99 24.93 -8.18
CA VAL A 55 -16.24 26.18 -8.37
C VAL A 55 -16.38 26.57 -9.84
N LEU A 56 -17.29 27.51 -10.10
CA LEU A 56 -17.20 28.37 -11.28
C LEU A 56 -15.98 29.26 -11.12
N TYR A 57 -15.19 29.38 -12.19
CA TYR A 57 -14.20 30.45 -12.33
C TYR A 57 -14.91 31.80 -12.25
N GLY A 58 -14.64 32.54 -11.18
CA GLY A 58 -15.05 33.92 -10.97
C GLY A 58 -13.94 34.63 -10.20
N GLU A 59 -13.47 35.73 -10.77
CA GLU A 59 -12.45 36.63 -10.23
C GLU A 59 -12.86 37.13 -8.83
N ASP A 60 -12.19 36.63 -7.79
CA ASP A 60 -11.97 37.34 -6.53
C ASP A 60 -10.82 36.68 -5.77
N GLY A 61 -9.81 37.47 -5.41
CA GLY A 61 -8.48 37.02 -5.01
C GLY A 61 -8.46 36.15 -3.75
N LEU A 62 -8.13 34.87 -3.92
CA LEU A 62 -7.68 34.01 -2.82
C LEU A 62 -6.31 34.51 -2.32
N HIS A 63 -6.23 34.83 -1.02
CA HIS A 63 -4.95 34.97 -0.34
C HIS A 63 -4.13 33.69 -0.53
N ALA A 64 -2.98 33.81 -1.20
CA ALA A 64 -2.13 32.66 -1.45
C ALA A 64 -1.47 32.22 -0.13
N SER A 65 -1.74 30.98 0.29
CA SER A 65 -1.25 30.39 1.54
C SER A 65 -0.19 29.33 1.26
N CYS A 66 0.79 29.22 2.14
CA CYS A 66 1.81 28.18 2.11
C CYS A 66 1.30 26.78 2.50
N GLU A 67 0.04 26.64 2.93
CA GLU A 67 -0.56 25.36 3.34
C GLU A 67 -0.51 24.24 2.27
N LYS A 68 -0.40 24.59 0.99
CA LYS A 68 -0.40 23.62 -0.12
C LYS A 68 0.89 23.58 -0.94
N LYS A 69 1.89 24.41 -0.61
CA LYS A 69 3.15 24.48 -1.37
C LYS A 69 4.29 23.80 -0.61
N TYR A 70 4.68 22.63 -1.09
CA TYR A 70 5.83 21.91 -0.57
C TYR A 70 7.14 22.52 -1.06
N CYS A 71 8.07 22.74 -0.13
CA CYS A 71 9.39 23.29 -0.38
C CYS A 71 10.42 22.25 0.10
N GLY A 72 11.02 21.52 -0.84
CA GLY A 72 12.01 20.50 -0.53
C GLY A 72 13.41 21.08 -0.25
N ARG A 73 14.37 20.20 0.09
CA ARG A 73 15.80 20.53 0.18
C ARG A 73 16.13 21.64 1.20
N GLY A 74 15.42 21.69 2.33
CA GLY A 74 15.67 22.69 3.38
C GLY A 74 15.17 24.10 3.06
N SER A 75 14.33 24.27 2.03
CA SER A 75 13.65 25.53 1.75
C SER A 75 12.34 25.65 2.51
N LYS A 76 12.00 26.84 2.99
CA LYS A 76 10.70 27.15 3.62
C LYS A 76 9.82 27.93 2.65
N CYS A 77 8.53 27.65 2.66
CA CYS A 77 7.57 28.42 1.90
C CYS A 77 7.38 29.79 2.56
N VAL A 78 7.56 30.86 1.78
CA VAL A 78 7.27 32.23 2.18
C VAL A 78 6.39 32.87 1.11
N VAL A 79 5.39 33.64 1.53
CA VAL A 79 4.57 34.41 0.58
C VAL A 79 5.38 35.62 0.15
N ASN A 80 5.72 35.69 -1.14
CA ASN A 80 6.46 36.80 -1.70
C ASN A 80 5.61 38.08 -1.60
N LYS A 81 6.16 39.12 -0.97
CA LYS A 81 5.44 40.36 -0.66
C LYS A 81 5.04 41.16 -1.90
N ASP A 82 5.73 40.97 -3.01
CA ASP A 82 5.53 41.74 -4.25
C ASP A 82 4.56 41.03 -5.20
N THR A 83 4.62 39.70 -5.27
CA THR A 83 3.79 38.89 -6.18
C THR A 83 2.59 38.25 -5.48
N ASN A 84 2.54 38.30 -4.15
CA ASN A 84 1.55 37.66 -3.30
C ASN A 84 1.38 36.15 -3.58
N GLN A 85 2.42 35.51 -4.09
CA GLN A 85 2.48 34.07 -4.37
C GLN A 85 3.39 33.35 -3.38
N PRO A 86 3.07 32.12 -2.98
CA PRO A 86 3.95 31.30 -2.15
C PRO A 86 5.20 30.94 -2.95
N GLU A 87 6.39 31.15 -2.40
CA GLU A 87 7.70 30.91 -3.00
C GLU A 87 8.58 30.12 -2.02
N CYS A 88 9.36 29.16 -2.52
CA CYS A 88 10.28 28.40 -1.68
C CYS A 88 11.62 29.12 -1.58
N ARG A 89 12.00 29.55 -0.37
CA ARG A 89 13.30 30.20 -0.12
C ARG A 89 14.12 29.43 0.89
N CYS A 90 15.43 29.44 0.71
CA CYS A 90 16.35 28.87 1.69
C CYS A 90 16.27 29.67 3.00
N VAL A 91 16.45 28.98 4.12
CA VAL A 91 16.56 29.62 5.43
C VAL A 91 17.79 30.53 5.43
N GLU A 92 17.61 31.83 5.70
CA GLU A 92 18.70 32.81 5.69
C GLU A 92 19.63 32.63 6.89
N ASP A 93 19.05 32.49 8.09
CA ASP A 93 19.75 32.33 9.36
C ASP A 93 19.24 31.11 10.15
N CYS A 94 20.17 30.29 10.62
CA CYS A 94 19.89 29.19 11.54
C CYS A 94 20.15 29.65 12.98
N LYS A 95 19.32 29.18 13.93
CA LYS A 95 19.62 29.41 15.35
C LYS A 95 20.96 28.76 15.69
N SER A 96 21.75 29.45 16.52
CA SER A 96 22.99 28.92 17.12
C SER A 96 22.65 27.86 18.17
N SER A 97 22.23 26.69 17.70
CA SER A 97 22.08 25.48 18.49
C SER A 97 23.16 24.54 18.00
N TYR A 98 24.06 24.08 18.87
CA TYR A 98 25.13 23.17 18.45
C TYR A 98 24.68 21.73 18.71
N MET A 99 24.29 21.07 17.63
CA MET A 99 23.79 19.68 17.55
C MET A 99 24.39 19.05 16.30
N PRO A 100 25.68 18.70 16.34
CA PRO A 100 26.43 18.45 15.15
C PRO A 100 25.96 17.24 14.37
N VAL A 101 25.89 17.39 13.05
CA VAL A 101 25.47 16.33 12.15
C VAL A 101 26.41 16.24 10.97
N CYS A 102 26.68 15.01 10.54
CA CYS A 102 27.46 14.78 9.34
C CYS A 102 26.55 14.75 8.12
N GLY A 103 26.85 15.54 7.09
CA GLY A 103 26.19 15.47 5.80
C GLY A 103 26.77 14.37 4.91
N SER A 104 25.97 13.89 3.97
CA SER A 104 26.35 12.93 2.92
C SER A 104 27.43 13.43 1.96
N ASP A 105 27.72 14.72 2.02
CA ASP A 105 28.84 15.37 1.35
C ASP A 105 30.15 15.23 2.12
N GLY A 106 30.15 14.49 3.24
CA GLY A 106 31.30 14.30 4.12
C GLY A 106 31.67 15.56 4.90
N LYS A 107 30.74 16.50 5.06
CA LYS A 107 30.96 17.72 5.84
C LYS A 107 30.20 17.68 7.14
N PHE A 108 30.82 18.23 8.16
CA PHE A 108 30.20 18.46 9.45
C PHE A 108 29.40 19.76 9.44
N TYR A 109 28.24 19.76 10.08
CA TYR A 109 27.35 20.91 10.18
C TYR A 109 26.98 21.11 11.65
N GLU A 110 27.01 22.36 12.13
CA GLU A 110 26.74 22.71 13.53
C GLU A 110 25.36 22.22 14.01
N ASN A 111 24.38 22.15 13.11
CA ASN A 111 23.05 21.61 13.38
C ASN A 111 22.32 21.19 12.09
N HIS A 112 21.18 20.51 12.27
CA HIS A 112 20.27 20.12 11.20
C HIS A 112 19.92 21.29 10.27
N CYS A 113 19.62 22.48 10.82
CA CYS A 113 19.29 23.65 10.03
C CYS A 113 20.44 24.04 9.08
N GLN A 114 21.69 23.98 9.54
CA GLN A 114 22.86 24.27 8.69
C GLN A 114 23.00 23.28 7.54
N VAL A 115 22.76 21.98 7.76
CA VAL A 115 22.76 20.96 6.68
C VAL A 115 21.69 21.28 5.65
N HIS A 116 20.46 21.52 6.11
CA HIS A 116 19.31 21.79 5.25
C HIS A 116 19.49 23.10 4.46
N ARG A 117 20.01 24.14 5.12
CA ARG A 117 20.39 25.41 4.48
C ARG A 117 21.47 25.19 3.43
N ALA A 118 22.53 24.44 3.73
CA ALA A 118 23.58 24.13 2.77
C ALA A 118 23.05 23.32 1.58
N SER A 119 22.18 22.33 1.84
CA SER A 119 21.51 21.56 0.78
C SER A 119 20.68 22.46 -0.14
N CYS A 120 19.96 23.42 0.44
CA CYS A 120 19.15 24.40 -0.29
C CYS A 120 20.04 25.31 -1.16
N LEU A 121 21.06 25.92 -0.56
CA LEU A 121 21.96 26.88 -1.21
C LEU A 121 22.77 26.23 -2.34
N GLN A 122 23.26 25.02 -2.12
CA GLN A 122 24.05 24.27 -3.10
C GLN A 122 23.19 23.61 -4.18
N ARG A 123 21.85 23.64 -4.04
CA ARG A 123 20.88 22.91 -4.88
C ARG A 123 21.21 21.42 -5.01
N LYS A 124 21.91 20.86 -4.02
CA LYS A 124 22.38 19.47 -3.96
C LYS A 124 21.82 18.83 -2.69
N LYS A 125 21.32 17.60 -2.78
CA LYS A 125 20.76 16.91 -1.62
C LYS A 125 21.89 16.47 -0.68
N ILE A 126 21.83 16.93 0.56
CA ILE A 126 22.78 16.57 1.62
C ILE A 126 21.95 15.93 2.73
N TYR A 127 22.07 14.61 2.90
CA TYR A 127 21.36 13.87 3.95
C TYR A 127 22.27 13.65 5.15
N ILE A 128 21.70 13.57 6.35
CA ILE A 128 22.48 13.36 7.56
C ILE A 128 22.91 11.90 7.61
N ILE A 129 24.21 11.64 7.55
CA ILE A 129 24.82 10.33 7.77
C ILE A 129 25.31 10.24 9.22
N HIS A 130 25.33 9.02 9.77
CA HIS A 130 25.90 8.80 11.10
C HIS A 130 27.38 9.25 11.09
N SER A 131 27.85 9.80 12.22
CA SER A 131 29.18 10.42 12.36
C SER A 131 30.33 9.56 11.82
N LYS A 132 30.21 8.24 11.83
CA LYS A 132 31.19 7.27 11.31
C LYS A 132 31.54 7.39 9.82
N ASP A 133 30.70 8.00 8.98
CA ASP A 133 30.85 7.98 7.51
C ASP A 133 31.25 9.35 6.88
N CYS A 134 31.55 10.38 7.69
CA CYS A 134 31.83 11.73 7.18
C CYS A 134 33.10 11.89 6.31
N PHE A 135 33.91 10.86 6.09
CA PHE A 135 35.30 11.11 5.73
C PHE A 135 35.76 10.33 4.51
N PHE A 136 35.68 10.98 3.35
CA PHE A 136 36.59 10.74 2.22
C PHE A 136 36.88 12.05 1.46
N LYS A 137 37.71 12.92 2.05
CA LYS A 137 38.84 13.60 1.38
C LYS A 137 39.51 14.61 2.31
N GLY A 138 40.68 14.25 2.82
CA GLY A 138 41.71 15.20 3.27
C GLY A 138 41.90 15.38 4.78
N ASP A 139 41.08 14.77 5.63
CA ASP A 139 41.30 14.74 7.08
C ASP A 139 42.15 13.52 7.47
N THR A 140 42.99 13.70 8.49
CA THR A 140 43.83 12.64 9.06
C THR A 140 42.98 11.73 9.96
N CYS A 141 42.20 12.27 10.90
CA CYS A 141 41.41 11.47 11.85
C CYS A 141 40.03 11.04 11.31
N THR A 142 39.77 9.74 11.11
CA THR A 142 38.42 9.24 10.78
C THR A 142 37.57 8.99 12.03
N MET A 143 36.25 8.94 11.93
CA MET A 143 35.40 8.64 13.09
C MET A 143 35.47 7.18 13.58
N ALA A 144 35.91 6.26 12.72
CA ALA A 144 36.27 4.89 13.14
C ALA A 144 37.53 4.92 14.00
N ASP A 145 38.53 5.69 13.57
CA ASP A 145 39.77 5.90 14.30
C ASP A 145 39.52 6.69 15.59
N TYR A 146 38.65 7.69 15.58
CA TYR A 146 38.22 8.43 16.75
C TYR A 146 37.45 7.54 17.75
N SER A 147 36.55 6.67 17.25
CA SER A 147 35.86 5.69 18.10
C SER A 147 36.86 4.69 18.71
N ARG A 148 37.90 4.34 17.95
CA ARG A 148 38.98 3.47 18.39
C ARG A 148 39.85 4.17 19.44
N LEU A 149 40.23 5.44 19.21
CA LEU A 149 40.92 6.31 20.17
C LEU A 149 40.16 6.36 21.49
N LYS A 150 38.86 6.63 21.47
CA LYS A 150 38.01 6.59 22.68
C LYS A 150 38.05 5.22 23.38
N SER A 151 38.01 4.13 22.62
CA SER A 151 38.10 2.77 23.21
C SER A 151 39.46 2.55 23.88
N ILE A 152 40.55 2.97 23.23
CA ILE A 152 41.92 2.89 23.74
C ILE A 152 42.08 3.72 25.01
N LEU A 153 41.57 4.95 25.04
CA LEU A 153 41.64 5.82 26.21
C LEU A 153 40.95 5.19 27.43
N LEU A 154 39.82 4.52 27.22
CA LEU A 154 39.15 3.77 28.29
C LEU A 154 39.94 2.52 28.72
N ASP A 155 40.51 1.78 27.76
CA ASP A 155 41.28 0.58 28.04
C ASP A 155 42.59 0.89 28.79
N LEU A 156 43.30 1.97 28.43
CA LEU A 156 44.49 2.45 29.15
C LEU A 156 44.15 2.79 30.61
N GLN A 157 43.03 3.48 30.83
CA GLN A 157 42.57 3.80 32.17
C GLN A 157 42.13 2.56 32.96
N ALA A 158 41.61 1.54 32.29
CA ALA A 158 41.28 0.26 32.92
C ALA A 158 42.54 -0.53 33.33
N HIS A 159 43.61 -0.51 32.51
CA HIS A 159 44.88 -1.20 32.80
C HIS A 159 45.67 -0.53 33.94
N ARG A 160 45.49 0.78 34.16
CA ARG A 160 46.07 1.50 35.31
C ARG A 160 45.44 1.11 36.66
N GLN A 161 44.42 0.24 36.66
CA GLN A 161 43.77 -0.25 37.87
C GLN A 161 44.19 -1.69 38.19
N SER A 162 44.43 -1.98 39.48
CA SER A 162 44.52 -3.34 39.99
C SER A 162 43.13 -4.04 39.94
N PRO A 163 43.07 -5.37 39.74
CA PRO A 163 41.80 -6.07 39.48
C PRO A 163 40.82 -5.89 40.64
N PRO A 164 39.51 -5.68 40.35
CA PRO A 164 38.53 -5.39 41.39
C PRO A 164 38.32 -6.61 42.31
N SER A 165 38.40 -6.40 43.62
CA SER A 165 38.18 -7.41 44.67
C SER A 165 36.69 -7.75 44.93
N SER A 166 35.80 -7.53 43.97
CA SER A 166 34.38 -7.89 44.07
C SER A 166 33.77 -8.22 42.71
N PRO A 167 33.17 -9.40 42.50
CA PRO A 167 32.37 -9.63 41.31
C PRO A 167 31.00 -8.96 41.49
N ALA A 168 30.49 -8.35 40.42
CA ALA A 168 29.17 -7.71 40.29
C ALA A 168 29.01 -6.26 40.77
N LYS A 169 29.87 -5.34 40.30
CA LYS A 169 29.43 -3.96 40.04
C LYS A 169 29.09 -3.81 38.56
N ASP A 170 27.98 -3.14 38.29
CA ASP A 170 27.39 -2.91 36.98
C ASP A 170 28.43 -2.35 35.97
N ARG A 171 28.53 -2.94 34.76
CA ARG A 171 29.49 -2.54 33.70
C ARG A 171 29.39 -1.05 33.38
N VAL A 172 28.18 -0.49 33.53
CA VAL A 172 27.86 0.93 33.32
C VAL A 172 28.54 1.83 34.36
N SER A 173 28.48 1.43 35.64
CA SER A 173 29.15 2.16 36.72
C SER A 173 30.67 2.15 36.54
N GLN A 174 31.20 1.07 35.99
CA GLN A 174 32.63 0.95 35.68
C GLN A 174 33.02 1.87 34.51
N LYS A 175 32.26 1.90 33.41
CA LYS A 175 32.54 2.81 32.27
C LYS A 175 32.47 4.28 32.68
N ARG A 176 31.44 4.65 33.48
CA ARG A 176 31.32 6.00 34.03
C ARG A 176 32.51 6.38 34.91
N PHE A 177 32.89 5.49 35.82
CA PHE A 177 34.04 5.70 36.69
C PHE A 177 35.35 5.84 35.88
N LEU A 178 35.52 5.05 34.82
CA LEU A 178 36.67 5.17 33.92
C LEU A 178 36.71 6.53 33.20
N VAL A 179 35.55 7.04 32.73
CA VAL A 179 35.46 8.38 32.12
C VAL A 179 35.75 9.49 33.15
N GLU A 180 35.22 9.39 34.37
CA GLU A 180 35.53 10.35 35.45
C GLU A 180 37.02 10.37 35.79
N LYS A 181 37.66 9.20 35.80
CA LYS A 181 39.10 9.06 36.03
C LYS A 181 39.92 9.60 34.87
N LEU A 182 39.49 9.31 33.64
CA LEU A 182 40.09 9.87 32.43
C LEU A 182 40.02 11.40 32.44
N PHE A 183 38.84 11.97 32.73
CA PHE A 183 38.66 13.41 32.84
C PHE A 183 39.63 14.02 33.86
N LYS A 184 39.67 13.46 35.07
CA LYS A 184 40.55 13.93 36.13
C LYS A 184 42.05 13.77 35.79
N HIS A 185 42.39 12.81 34.93
CA HIS A 185 43.76 12.62 34.47
C HIS A 185 44.16 13.64 33.40
N LEU A 186 43.22 14.01 32.51
CA LEU A 186 43.42 15.01 31.47
C LEU A 186 43.35 16.45 32.02
N ASP A 187 42.59 16.69 33.08
CA ASP A 187 42.43 17.99 33.77
C ASP A 187 43.61 18.26 34.72
N VAL A 188 44.74 18.66 34.14
CA VAL A 188 46.00 18.86 34.86
C VAL A 188 45.90 20.02 35.86
N ASN A 189 45.21 21.09 35.49
CA ASN A 189 45.09 22.29 36.32
C ASN A 189 43.93 22.22 37.34
N SER A 190 43.06 21.20 37.23
CA SER A 190 41.89 20.96 38.09
C SER A 190 40.86 22.11 38.09
N ASP A 191 40.72 22.81 36.97
CA ASP A 191 39.73 23.86 36.76
C ASP A 191 38.37 23.34 36.29
N GLY A 192 38.28 22.04 35.96
CA GLY A 192 37.06 21.37 35.52
C GLY A 192 36.78 21.51 34.03
N HIS A 193 37.73 21.98 33.23
CA HIS A 193 37.62 22.20 31.79
C HIS A 193 38.86 21.64 31.07
N LEU A 194 38.68 20.78 30.07
CA LEU A 194 39.81 20.30 29.26
C LEU A 194 40.07 21.27 28.10
N SER A 195 41.22 21.94 28.13
CA SER A 195 41.70 22.81 27.06
C SER A 195 42.58 22.06 26.05
N SER A 196 42.78 22.64 24.87
CA SER A 196 43.67 22.08 23.84
C SER A 196 45.10 21.91 24.35
N SER A 197 45.57 22.85 25.19
CA SER A 197 46.89 22.78 25.83
C SER A 197 47.07 21.58 26.75
N GLU A 198 46.02 21.17 27.48
CA GLU A 198 46.09 20.04 28.41
C GLU A 198 46.02 18.70 27.68
N LEU A 199 45.16 18.60 26.67
CA LEU A 199 45.06 17.42 25.82
C LEU A 199 46.37 17.16 25.07
N ALA A 200 47.03 18.20 24.57
CA ALA A 200 48.34 18.10 23.91
C ALA A 200 49.48 17.72 24.88
N GLN A 201 49.36 18.05 26.17
CA GLN A 201 50.39 17.77 27.17
C GLN A 201 50.41 16.28 27.55
N VAL A 202 49.24 15.66 27.75
CA VAL A 202 49.14 14.24 28.12
C VAL A 202 49.59 13.31 26.98
N MET A 203 49.39 13.71 25.71
CA MET A 203 49.91 12.97 24.55
C MET A 203 51.43 12.75 24.60
N LYS A 204 52.19 13.71 25.14
CA LYS A 204 53.66 13.64 25.22
C LYS A 204 54.18 12.78 26.37
N GLU A 205 53.37 12.52 27.40
CA GLU A 205 53.77 11.77 28.58
C GLU A 205 53.53 10.25 28.45
N GLU A 206 52.63 9.82 27.55
CA GLU A 206 52.23 8.41 27.41
C GLU A 206 52.90 7.64 26.26
N ASP A 207 53.82 8.25 25.49
CA ASP A 207 54.49 7.61 24.33
C ASP A 207 53.49 6.94 23.34
N LEU A 208 52.29 7.51 23.20
CA LEU A 208 51.24 7.00 22.30
C LEU A 208 51.52 7.30 20.82
N GLU A 209 52.70 7.82 20.49
CA GLU A 209 53.08 8.24 19.13
C GLU A 209 53.23 7.08 18.13
N ASP A 210 53.50 5.85 18.58
CA ASP A 210 54.03 4.79 17.69
C ASP A 210 53.06 3.65 17.33
N ASP A 211 51.83 3.59 17.89
CA ASP A 211 50.93 2.44 17.62
C ASP A 211 49.49 2.77 17.18
N LEU A 212 49.01 4.02 17.25
CA LEU A 212 47.58 4.27 17.09
C LEU A 212 47.24 5.62 16.41
N LEU A 213 46.92 5.50 15.11
CA LEU A 213 45.90 6.29 14.39
C LEU A 213 46.30 7.73 14.00
N ASP A 214 45.76 8.19 12.87
CA ASP A 214 45.86 9.56 12.37
C ASP A 214 45.04 10.59 13.23
N CYS A 215 44.65 10.22 14.47
CA CYS A 215 43.82 10.97 15.41
C CYS A 215 44.60 11.41 16.66
N THR A 216 44.37 12.63 17.13
CA THR A 216 45.00 13.19 18.34
C THR A 216 44.01 13.32 19.50
N LEU A 217 44.49 13.50 20.74
CA LEU A 217 43.60 13.80 21.87
C LEU A 217 42.86 15.13 21.69
N GLU A 218 43.41 16.07 20.92
CA GLU A 218 42.75 17.34 20.56
C GLU A 218 41.47 17.10 19.74
N ASP A 219 41.35 15.96 19.06
CA ASP A 219 40.12 15.61 18.35
C ASP A 219 38.92 15.41 19.30
N LEU A 220 39.14 15.20 20.62
CA LEU A 220 38.05 15.26 21.60
C LEU A 220 37.37 16.62 21.64
N LEU A 221 38.15 17.71 21.62
CA LEU A 221 37.59 19.07 21.53
C LEU A 221 36.93 19.30 20.18
N ARG A 222 37.55 18.80 19.10
CA ARG A 222 37.01 18.94 17.74
C ARG A 222 35.64 18.28 17.59
N PHE A 223 35.43 17.12 18.20
CA PHE A 223 34.23 16.30 17.96
C PHE A 223 33.17 16.38 19.07
N ASP A 224 33.56 16.68 20.31
CA ASP A 224 32.68 16.56 21.48
C ASP A 224 32.53 17.84 22.31
N ASP A 225 33.08 18.98 21.87
CA ASP A 225 32.71 20.31 22.41
C ASP A 225 31.33 20.72 21.86
N TYR A 226 30.27 20.42 22.64
CA TYR A 226 28.88 20.60 22.22
C TYR A 226 28.36 22.03 22.32
N ASN A 227 29.11 22.97 22.88
CA ASN A 227 28.67 24.35 23.03
C ASN A 227 29.60 25.34 22.29
N SER A 228 30.70 24.82 21.71
CA SER A 228 31.74 25.57 21.00
C SER A 228 32.43 26.64 21.85
N ASP A 229 32.56 26.40 23.15
CA ASP A 229 33.27 27.30 24.07
C ASP A 229 34.80 27.06 24.05
N GLY A 230 35.27 26.05 23.34
CA GLY A 230 36.68 25.70 23.20
C GLY A 230 37.22 24.83 24.34
N HIS A 231 36.34 24.32 25.21
CA HIS A 231 36.69 23.49 26.35
C HIS A 231 35.77 22.25 26.43
N LEU A 232 36.26 21.15 27.03
CA LEU A 232 35.38 20.03 27.38
C LEU A 232 35.10 20.02 28.87
N THR A 233 33.83 20.08 29.21
CA THR A 233 33.36 19.76 30.56
C THR A 233 33.25 18.25 30.77
N LEU A 234 33.18 17.81 32.02
CA LEU A 234 32.92 16.40 32.36
C LEU A 234 31.60 15.90 31.73
N GLN A 235 30.62 16.79 31.57
CA GLN A 235 29.31 16.47 31.00
C GLN A 235 29.40 16.23 29.48
N GLU A 236 30.19 17.02 28.76
CA GLU A 236 30.51 16.81 27.34
C GLU A 236 31.32 15.53 27.15
N LEU A 237 32.30 15.28 28.03
CA LEU A 237 33.05 14.03 28.01
C LEU A 237 32.14 12.81 28.27
N TYR A 238 31.15 12.88 29.16
CA TYR A 238 30.19 11.79 29.29
C TYR A 238 29.44 11.52 27.99
N THR A 239 29.07 12.56 27.25
CA THR A 239 28.36 12.41 25.96
C THR A 239 29.27 11.80 24.91
N ALA A 240 30.52 12.24 24.84
CA ALA A 240 31.57 11.71 23.98
C ALA A 240 31.73 10.18 24.09
N PHE A 241 31.66 9.68 25.32
CA PHE A 241 31.83 8.25 25.63
C PHE A 241 30.49 7.49 25.78
N GLN A 242 29.35 8.12 25.44
CA GLN A 242 28.00 7.55 25.55
C GLN A 242 27.66 7.09 26.98
N VAL A 243 28.06 7.90 27.96
CA VAL A 243 27.90 7.70 29.41
C VAL A 243 26.75 8.59 29.92
N VAL A 244 25.63 8.58 29.20
CA VAL A 244 24.44 9.38 29.55
C VAL A 244 23.33 8.47 30.05
N GLN A 245 22.72 8.84 31.19
CA GLN A 245 21.53 8.15 31.68
C GLN A 245 20.35 8.51 30.80
N LEU A 246 19.80 7.50 30.13
CA LEU A 246 18.58 7.63 29.35
C LEU A 246 17.39 7.14 30.18
N SER A 247 16.22 7.70 29.87
CA SER A 247 14.96 7.28 30.46
C SER A 247 13.89 7.23 29.38
N LEU A 248 13.09 6.17 29.42
CA LEU A 248 11.90 6.00 28.61
C LEU A 248 10.82 5.43 29.54
N PRO A 249 9.74 6.17 29.82
CA PRO A 249 8.62 5.64 30.59
C PRO A 249 8.05 4.37 29.94
N GLU A 250 7.67 3.39 30.76
CA GLU A 250 7.22 2.08 30.28
C GLU A 250 5.96 2.20 29.38
N ASP A 251 5.08 3.13 29.71
CA ASP A 251 3.87 3.48 28.95
C ASP A 251 4.17 4.16 27.61
N GLN A 252 5.40 4.66 27.42
CA GLN A 252 5.84 5.32 26.19
C GLN A 252 6.69 4.41 25.30
N LYS A 253 7.00 3.17 25.72
CA LYS A 253 7.75 2.21 24.87
C LYS A 253 7.07 1.92 23.55
N ILE A 254 5.74 1.97 23.50
CA ILE A 254 4.94 1.82 22.29
C ILE A 254 4.05 3.04 22.13
N SER A 255 4.17 3.71 21.00
CA SER A 255 3.28 4.80 20.58
C SER A 255 2.52 4.39 19.35
N VAL A 256 1.23 4.76 19.25
CA VAL A 256 0.40 4.49 18.08
C VAL A 256 0.04 5.84 17.46
N THR A 257 0.34 6.00 16.18
CA THR A 257 -0.01 7.20 15.42
C THR A 257 -0.96 6.80 14.31
N THR A 258 -2.17 7.35 14.35
CA THR A 258 -3.19 7.13 13.33
C THR A 258 -3.35 8.41 12.51
N ILE A 259 -3.19 8.30 11.19
CA ILE A 259 -3.24 9.44 10.28
C ILE A 259 -4.12 9.11 9.07
N THR A 260 -4.82 10.11 8.52
CA THR A 260 -5.58 9.91 7.29
C THR A 260 -4.67 9.96 6.07
N VAL A 261 -4.92 9.08 5.10
CA VAL A 261 -4.20 9.03 3.83
C VAL A 261 -4.09 10.40 3.17
N GLY A 262 -2.92 10.70 2.60
CA GLY A 262 -2.60 11.96 1.91
C GLY A 262 -2.14 13.09 2.84
N LEU A 263 -2.32 12.99 4.15
CA LEU A 263 -1.82 13.98 5.12
C LEU A 263 -0.35 13.72 5.49
N SER A 264 0.30 14.74 6.05
CA SER A 264 1.63 14.62 6.66
C SER A 264 1.54 14.17 8.12
N THR A 265 2.53 13.43 8.62
CA THR A 265 2.66 13.10 10.04
C THR A 265 4.09 13.25 10.52
N VAL A 266 4.24 13.42 11.84
CA VAL A 266 5.52 13.51 12.53
C VAL A 266 5.56 12.45 13.62
N LEU A 267 6.57 11.59 13.63
CA LEU A 267 6.81 10.64 14.71
C LEU A 267 7.90 11.21 15.62
N THR A 268 7.56 11.47 16.88
CA THR A 268 8.44 12.10 17.87
C THR A 268 8.99 11.07 18.85
N CYS A 269 10.30 11.03 19.07
CA CYS A 269 10.90 10.11 20.05
C CYS A 269 10.77 10.67 21.49
N SER A 270 10.35 9.83 22.42
CA SER A 270 10.08 10.19 23.83
C SER A 270 11.24 9.87 24.78
N ILE A 271 12.34 9.33 24.26
CA ILE A 271 13.54 9.03 25.06
C ILE A 271 14.16 10.33 25.56
N ARG A 272 14.44 10.41 26.87
CA ARG A 272 15.02 11.58 27.53
C ARG A 272 16.39 11.26 28.09
N GLY A 273 17.29 12.25 28.12
CA GLY A 273 18.59 12.18 28.77
C GLY A 273 19.00 13.56 29.31
N ALA A 274 19.99 13.60 30.21
CA ALA A 274 20.53 14.86 30.73
C ALA A 274 21.08 15.77 29.61
N LEU A 275 21.59 15.14 28.54
CA LEU A 275 21.76 15.72 27.21
C LEU A 275 20.91 14.90 26.24
N ARG A 276 20.25 15.57 25.27
CA ARG A 276 19.35 14.89 24.31
C ARG A 276 20.21 13.96 23.44
N PRO A 277 20.00 12.63 23.47
CA PRO A 277 20.83 11.70 22.71
C PRO A 277 20.51 11.79 21.21
N PRO A 278 21.47 11.50 20.32
CA PRO A 278 21.19 11.39 18.89
C PRO A 278 20.19 10.25 18.65
N ILE A 279 19.07 10.57 18.01
CA ILE A 279 18.01 9.60 17.72
C ILE A 279 18.20 9.00 16.33
N ILE A 280 18.15 7.68 16.23
CA ILE A 280 18.22 6.94 14.97
C ILE A 280 16.89 6.26 14.70
N TRP A 281 16.23 6.68 13.62
CA TRP A 281 15.01 6.01 13.17
C TRP A 281 15.35 4.80 12.33
N LYS A 282 14.76 3.66 12.71
CA LYS A 282 14.87 2.39 12.01
C LYS A 282 13.49 1.86 11.64
N ARG A 283 13.42 1.09 10.56
CA ARG A 283 12.27 0.28 10.18
C ARG A 283 12.78 -1.10 9.78
N ASN A 284 12.30 -2.14 10.45
CA ASN A 284 12.76 -3.53 10.26
C ASN A 284 14.30 -3.67 10.30
N GLY A 285 14.95 -2.94 11.20
CA GLY A 285 16.41 -2.94 11.37
C GLY A 285 17.19 -2.02 10.40
N VAL A 286 16.53 -1.44 9.40
CA VAL A 286 17.17 -0.53 8.43
C VAL A 286 17.03 0.92 8.88
N ILE A 287 18.14 1.64 8.90
CA ILE A 287 18.19 3.07 9.26
C ILE A 287 17.61 3.89 8.09
N LEU A 288 16.62 4.71 8.38
CA LEU A 288 15.83 5.41 7.35
C LEU A 288 16.59 6.58 6.71
N ASN A 289 17.50 7.23 7.44
CA ASN A 289 18.24 8.42 6.98
C ASN A 289 19.04 8.19 5.69
N PHE A 290 19.43 6.95 5.39
CA PHE A 290 20.27 6.60 4.25
C PHE A 290 19.51 6.29 2.96
N LEU A 291 18.17 6.23 3.01
CA LEU A 291 17.37 5.67 1.92
C LEU A 291 16.84 6.73 0.93
N ASP A 292 17.11 8.01 1.20
CA ASP A 292 16.73 9.15 0.34
C ASP A 292 15.24 9.16 -0.07
N LEU A 293 14.37 8.70 0.84
CA LEU A 293 12.96 8.44 0.55
C LEU A 293 12.20 9.75 0.30
N GLU A 294 11.63 9.91 -0.89
CA GLU A 294 10.94 11.14 -1.31
C GLU A 294 9.90 11.65 -0.27
N ASP A 295 9.15 10.71 0.31
CA ASP A 295 8.09 11.01 1.28
C ASP A 295 8.60 11.11 2.73
N ILE A 296 9.81 10.62 3.03
CA ILE A 296 10.44 10.58 4.36
C ILE A 296 11.82 11.26 4.29
N ASN A 297 11.82 12.59 4.25
CA ASN A 297 12.97 13.38 3.84
C ASN A 297 13.46 14.43 4.86
N ASP A 298 12.78 14.57 5.99
CA ASP A 298 13.07 15.62 6.97
C ASP A 298 13.20 14.98 8.36
N PHE A 299 14.40 15.10 8.95
CA PHE A 299 14.62 14.86 10.37
C PHE A 299 14.61 16.24 10.99
N GLY A 300 13.47 16.64 11.56
CA GLY A 300 13.32 17.98 12.09
C GLY A 300 14.39 18.29 13.13
N GLU A 301 14.56 19.58 13.46
CA GLU A 301 15.50 20.06 14.50
C GLU A 301 15.30 19.37 15.88
N ASP A 302 14.22 18.61 16.06
CA ASP A 302 13.82 17.86 17.25
C ASP A 302 14.06 16.34 17.19
N ASP A 303 14.78 15.86 16.16
CA ASP A 303 15.07 14.44 15.87
C ASP A 303 13.83 13.58 15.55
N SER A 304 12.74 14.22 15.13
CA SER A 304 11.50 13.56 14.74
C SER A 304 11.52 13.08 13.29
N LEU A 305 10.79 12.01 12.99
CA LEU A 305 10.64 11.47 11.63
C LEU A 305 9.42 12.10 10.95
N TYR A 306 9.64 12.88 9.89
CA TYR A 306 8.56 13.50 9.12
C TYR A 306 8.23 12.65 7.90
N ILE A 307 6.93 12.34 7.75
CA ILE A 307 6.38 11.70 6.55
C ILE A 307 5.44 12.71 5.91
N THR A 308 5.81 13.22 4.75
CA THR A 308 5.17 14.40 4.12
C THR A 308 3.83 14.07 3.47
N LYS A 309 3.71 12.88 2.85
CA LYS A 309 2.49 12.41 2.21
C LYS A 309 2.25 10.95 2.56
N VAL A 310 1.46 10.71 3.59
CA VAL A 310 1.23 9.35 4.09
C VAL A 310 0.28 8.59 3.17
N THR A 311 0.80 7.57 2.50
CA THR A 311 0.00 6.51 1.86
C THR A 311 -0.01 5.22 2.69
N THR A 312 -0.83 4.24 2.29
CA THR A 312 -0.93 2.94 2.98
C THR A 312 0.37 2.13 2.95
N ILE A 313 1.30 2.42 2.04
CA ILE A 313 2.63 1.78 2.01
C ILE A 313 3.46 2.09 3.26
N HIS A 314 3.22 3.24 3.91
CA HIS A 314 3.95 3.65 5.11
C HIS A 314 3.47 2.92 6.37
N MET A 315 2.37 2.16 6.32
CA MET A 315 1.91 1.40 7.48
C MET A 315 3.01 0.49 8.01
N GLY A 316 3.08 0.34 9.33
CA GLY A 316 4.03 -0.56 9.99
C GLY A 316 4.74 0.08 11.18
N ASN A 317 5.77 -0.61 11.65
CA ASN A 317 6.49 -0.26 12.86
C ASN A 317 7.77 0.51 12.54
N TYR A 318 7.93 1.65 13.20
CA TYR A 318 9.11 2.51 13.16
C TYR A 318 9.73 2.53 14.56
N THR A 319 11.02 2.36 14.69
CA THR A 319 11.70 2.40 16.00
C THR A 319 12.66 3.56 16.06
N CYS A 320 12.53 4.40 17.07
CA CYS A 320 13.55 5.40 17.38
C CYS A 320 14.51 4.80 18.42
N HIS A 321 15.80 4.80 18.11
CA HIS A 321 16.87 4.27 18.95
C HIS A 321 17.72 5.41 19.50
N ALA A 322 18.09 5.31 20.77
CA ALA A 322 19.04 6.19 21.42
C ALA A 322 20.09 5.38 22.18
N TYR A 323 21.33 5.84 22.13
CA TYR A 323 22.48 5.16 22.73
C TYR A 323 23.01 5.95 23.93
N GLY A 324 22.98 5.33 25.11
CA GLY A 324 23.60 5.85 26.34
C GLY A 324 24.23 4.69 27.12
N TYR A 325 23.98 4.62 28.44
CA TYR A 325 24.33 3.44 29.24
C TYR A 325 23.74 2.14 28.71
N GLU A 326 22.50 2.23 28.26
CA GLU A 326 21.75 1.17 27.64
C GLU A 326 21.28 1.66 26.28
N GLU A 327 21.02 0.72 25.36
CA GLU A 327 20.27 1.02 24.15
C GLU A 327 18.80 1.02 24.50
N LEU A 328 18.18 2.21 24.48
CA LEU A 328 16.74 2.35 24.59
C LEU A 328 16.15 2.53 23.21
N TYR A 329 14.97 1.94 23.01
CA TYR A 329 14.19 2.14 21.80
C TYR A 329 12.71 2.30 22.14
N GLN A 330 12.03 3.15 21.38
CA GLN A 330 10.59 3.29 21.38
C GLN A 330 10.06 2.86 20.01
N THR A 331 8.98 2.09 20.02
CA THR A 331 8.30 1.61 18.80
C THR A 331 7.07 2.46 18.52
N HIS A 332 7.03 3.08 17.35
CA HIS A 332 5.88 3.76 16.77
C HIS A 332 5.15 2.84 15.79
N ILE A 333 3.88 2.57 16.05
CA ILE A 333 2.99 1.86 15.13
C ILE A 333 2.26 2.91 14.31
N LEU A 334 2.62 3.04 13.03
CA LEU A 334 1.94 3.94 12.11
C LEU A 334 0.76 3.24 11.46
N GLN A 335 -0.43 3.76 11.70
CA GLN A 335 -1.69 3.33 11.11
C GLN A 335 -2.23 4.40 10.17
N VAL A 336 -2.69 3.98 9.01
CA VAL A 336 -3.24 4.89 7.99
C VAL A 336 -4.72 4.61 7.82
N ASN A 337 -5.53 5.58 8.17
CA ASN A 337 -6.96 5.52 7.91
C ASN A 337 -7.24 6.02 6.49
N VAL A 338 -8.15 5.35 5.81
CA VAL A 338 -8.58 5.67 4.45
C VAL A 338 -10.09 5.90 4.50
N PRO A 339 -10.61 7.05 4.04
CA PRO A 339 -12.05 7.28 3.97
C PRO A 339 -12.72 6.21 3.09
N PRO A 340 -14.03 5.97 3.26
CA PRO A 340 -14.74 4.98 2.48
C PRO A 340 -14.72 5.34 1.00
N VAL A 341 -14.62 4.33 0.14
CA VAL A 341 -14.84 4.45 -1.32
C VAL A 341 -15.86 3.38 -1.70
N ILE A 342 -16.97 3.81 -2.31
CA ILE A 342 -18.09 2.95 -2.67
C ILE A 342 -18.13 2.68 -4.17
N ARG A 343 -18.63 1.49 -4.50
CA ARG A 343 -19.28 1.20 -5.77
C ARG A 343 -20.63 0.55 -5.51
N VAL A 344 -21.65 0.91 -6.30
CA VAL A 344 -22.91 0.17 -6.34
C VAL A 344 -23.06 -0.63 -7.62
N TYR A 345 -23.86 -1.69 -7.55
CA TYR A 345 -24.25 -2.46 -8.72
C TYR A 345 -25.64 -3.09 -8.54
N PRO A 346 -26.50 -3.10 -9.57
CA PRO A 346 -26.34 -2.32 -10.81
C PRO A 346 -26.52 -0.82 -10.51
N GLU A 347 -25.94 0.06 -11.33
CA GLU A 347 -26.21 1.51 -11.22
C GLU A 347 -27.68 1.82 -11.54
N THR A 348 -28.23 1.10 -12.52
CA THR A 348 -29.66 1.18 -12.88
C THR A 348 -30.21 -0.20 -13.17
N GLN A 349 -31.37 -0.51 -12.59
CA GLN A 349 -32.09 -1.76 -12.82
C GLN A 349 -33.54 -1.46 -13.22
N ALA A 350 -34.03 -2.15 -14.24
CA ALA A 350 -35.46 -2.18 -14.56
C ALA A 350 -36.00 -3.60 -14.31
N GLN A 351 -37.10 -3.72 -13.57
CA GLN A 351 -37.74 -5.00 -13.24
C GLN A 351 -39.24 -4.97 -13.45
N GLU A 352 -39.81 -6.14 -13.73
CA GLU A 352 -41.26 -6.31 -13.83
C GLU A 352 -41.87 -6.48 -12.42
N PRO A 353 -43.10 -5.99 -12.19
CA PRO A 353 -43.80 -6.24 -10.94
C PRO A 353 -43.87 -7.73 -10.59
N GLY A 354 -43.61 -8.05 -9.34
CA GLY A 354 -43.63 -9.42 -8.83
C GLY A 354 -42.28 -10.14 -8.84
N VAL A 355 -41.31 -9.68 -9.63
CA VAL A 355 -39.95 -10.26 -9.75
C VAL A 355 -39.06 -9.80 -8.59
N SER A 356 -38.02 -10.56 -8.23
CA SER A 356 -37.06 -10.13 -7.21
C SER A 356 -36.02 -9.15 -7.77
N ALA A 357 -35.61 -8.16 -6.97
CA ALA A 357 -34.50 -7.27 -7.25
C ALA A 357 -33.38 -7.42 -6.19
N SER A 358 -32.15 -7.12 -6.60
CA SER A 358 -30.99 -7.10 -5.69
C SER A 358 -30.09 -5.93 -6.08
N LEU A 359 -29.90 -5.01 -5.15
CA LEU A 359 -29.01 -3.86 -5.28
C LEU A 359 -27.83 -4.07 -4.34
N ARG A 360 -26.61 -3.98 -4.85
CA ARG A 360 -25.39 -4.31 -4.13
C ARG A 360 -24.52 -3.08 -3.97
N CYS A 361 -23.78 -3.04 -2.89
CA CYS A 361 -22.89 -1.97 -2.52
C CYS A 361 -21.62 -2.56 -1.91
N HIS A 362 -20.49 -2.27 -2.53
CA HIS A 362 -19.17 -2.66 -2.04
C HIS A 362 -18.45 -1.40 -1.60
N ALA A 363 -17.91 -1.43 -0.39
CA ALA A 363 -17.24 -0.30 0.21
C ALA A 363 -15.91 -0.75 0.79
N GLU A 364 -14.83 -0.10 0.39
CA GLU A 364 -13.50 -0.28 0.98
C GLU A 364 -13.13 0.98 1.76
N GLY A 365 -12.31 0.82 2.79
CA GLY A 365 -11.89 1.91 3.67
C GLY A 365 -11.13 1.32 4.84
N ILE A 366 -10.32 2.16 5.50
CA ILE A 366 -9.56 1.75 6.69
C ILE A 366 -9.89 2.75 7.82
N PRO A 367 -10.48 2.31 8.94
CA PRO A 367 -11.09 1.00 9.17
C PRO A 367 -12.23 0.68 8.20
N ASN A 368 -12.59 -0.60 8.10
CA ASN A 368 -13.65 -1.08 7.21
C ASN A 368 -14.97 -0.31 7.48
N PRO A 369 -15.59 0.26 6.43
CA PRO A 369 -16.78 1.10 6.61
C PRO A 369 -18.04 0.29 6.90
N ARG A 370 -18.98 0.91 7.62
CA ARG A 370 -20.33 0.38 7.85
C ARG A 370 -21.26 0.87 6.74
N ILE A 371 -22.03 -0.05 6.17
CA ILE A 371 -22.97 0.24 5.08
C ILE A 371 -24.37 0.47 5.64
N THR A 372 -25.05 1.49 5.11
CA THR A 372 -26.46 1.82 5.36
C THR A 372 -27.13 2.20 4.05
N TRP A 373 -28.46 2.13 3.99
CA TRP A 373 -29.23 2.38 2.77
C TRP A 373 -30.36 3.37 3.00
N LEU A 374 -30.58 4.25 2.04
CA LEU A 374 -31.73 5.15 1.97
C LEU A 374 -32.54 4.83 0.71
N LYS A 375 -33.86 4.97 0.78
CA LYS A 375 -34.75 5.00 -0.40
C LYS A 375 -35.35 6.38 -0.52
N ASN A 376 -35.06 7.08 -1.60
CA ASN A 376 -35.49 8.46 -1.85
C ASN A 376 -35.16 9.39 -0.65
N GLY A 377 -33.96 9.24 -0.09
CA GLY A 377 -33.47 10.02 1.06
C GLY A 377 -34.02 9.60 2.43
N ILE A 378 -34.83 8.55 2.52
CA ILE A 378 -35.40 8.06 3.78
C ILE A 378 -34.75 6.73 4.16
N ASP A 379 -34.31 6.59 5.41
CA ASP A 379 -33.74 5.35 5.94
C ASP A 379 -34.67 4.16 5.71
N ILE A 380 -34.11 3.07 5.17
CA ILE A 380 -34.86 1.84 4.91
C ILE A 380 -34.98 0.94 6.14
N MET A 381 -34.17 1.16 7.20
CA MET A 381 -34.19 0.33 8.41
C MET A 381 -35.60 0.17 8.99
N PRO A 382 -36.42 1.25 9.13
CA PRO A 382 -37.78 1.13 9.62
C PRO A 382 -38.74 0.41 8.66
N LYS A 383 -38.35 0.23 7.40
CA LYS A 383 -39.15 -0.38 6.31
C LYS A 383 -38.74 -1.84 6.02
N LEU A 384 -37.74 -2.38 6.71
CA LEU A 384 -37.33 -3.77 6.56
C LEU A 384 -38.51 -4.71 6.87
N SER A 385 -38.66 -5.74 6.04
CA SER A 385 -39.79 -6.68 6.09
C SER A 385 -39.39 -8.02 5.48
N LYS A 386 -40.35 -8.96 5.38
CA LYS A 386 -40.13 -10.20 4.60
C LYS A 386 -39.90 -9.93 3.10
N GLN A 387 -40.34 -8.78 2.61
CA GLN A 387 -40.17 -8.37 1.21
C GLN A 387 -38.81 -7.68 1.00
N LEU A 388 -38.43 -6.77 1.90
CA LEU A 388 -37.22 -5.94 1.80
C LEU A 388 -36.23 -6.35 2.90
N MET A 389 -35.11 -6.96 2.52
CA MET A 389 -34.12 -7.50 3.44
C MET A 389 -32.72 -6.94 3.14
N LEU A 390 -31.93 -6.74 4.20
CA LEU A 390 -30.49 -6.56 4.07
C LEU A 390 -29.77 -7.90 4.26
N LEU A 391 -28.89 -8.23 3.32
CA LEU A 391 -28.04 -9.42 3.32
C LEU A 391 -26.57 -9.00 3.43
N ALA A 392 -25.66 -9.96 3.69
CA ALA A 392 -24.21 -9.76 3.70
C ALA A 392 -23.73 -8.56 4.55
N ASN A 393 -24.24 -8.44 5.78
CA ASN A 393 -23.96 -7.30 6.67
C ASN A 393 -24.30 -5.92 6.07
N GLY A 394 -25.30 -5.86 5.20
CA GLY A 394 -25.82 -4.62 4.61
C GLY A 394 -25.26 -4.29 3.23
N SER A 395 -24.32 -5.08 2.68
CA SER A 395 -23.80 -4.86 1.33
C SER A 395 -24.76 -5.24 0.21
N GLU A 396 -25.84 -5.96 0.51
CA GLU A 396 -26.89 -6.30 -0.47
C GLU A 396 -28.28 -5.96 0.07
N LEU A 397 -29.01 -5.14 -0.67
CA LEU A 397 -30.42 -4.86 -0.47
C LEU A 397 -31.24 -5.75 -1.40
N HIS A 398 -31.93 -6.73 -0.82
CA HIS A 398 -32.75 -7.69 -1.54
C HIS A 398 -34.24 -7.38 -1.42
N ILE A 399 -34.93 -7.32 -2.55
CA ILE A 399 -36.38 -7.16 -2.65
C ILE A 399 -36.94 -8.44 -3.27
N SER A 400 -37.64 -9.27 -2.49
CA SER A 400 -38.06 -10.60 -2.96
C SER A 400 -39.18 -10.58 -4.00
N SER A 401 -40.01 -9.53 -4.01
CA SER A 401 -41.06 -9.30 -5.00
C SER A 401 -41.30 -7.80 -5.14
N VAL A 402 -40.89 -7.21 -6.25
CA VAL A 402 -40.96 -5.76 -6.47
C VAL A 402 -42.38 -5.29 -6.79
N ARG A 403 -42.75 -4.11 -6.30
CA ARG A 403 -44.05 -3.45 -6.57
C ARG A 403 -43.81 -2.07 -7.13
N TYR A 404 -44.75 -1.48 -7.86
CA TYR A 404 -44.58 -0.12 -8.42
C TYR A 404 -44.05 0.93 -7.42
N GLU A 405 -44.46 0.85 -6.15
CA GLU A 405 -43.98 1.69 -5.04
C GLU A 405 -42.50 1.51 -4.67
N ASP A 406 -41.85 0.43 -5.11
CA ASP A 406 -40.43 0.13 -4.98
C ASP A 406 -39.56 0.90 -5.98
N THR A 407 -40.16 1.55 -6.97
CA THR A 407 -39.44 2.48 -7.85
C THR A 407 -38.80 3.60 -7.02
N GLY A 408 -37.53 3.88 -7.27
CA GLY A 408 -36.83 4.97 -6.59
C GLY A 408 -35.31 4.90 -6.68
N ALA A 409 -34.69 5.94 -6.13
CA ALA A 409 -33.25 6.01 -5.93
C ALA A 409 -32.89 5.37 -4.59
N TYR A 410 -32.10 4.31 -4.63
CA TYR A 410 -31.58 3.64 -3.45
C TYR A 410 -30.13 4.08 -3.24
N THR A 411 -29.91 4.91 -2.23
CA THR A 411 -28.58 5.44 -1.90
C THR A 411 -27.92 4.51 -0.91
N CYS A 412 -26.79 3.91 -1.30
CA CYS A 412 -25.90 3.25 -0.37
C CYS A 412 -24.97 4.29 0.27
N ILE A 413 -24.83 4.26 1.59
CA ILE A 413 -23.94 5.14 2.34
C ILE A 413 -22.99 4.26 3.13
N ALA A 414 -21.69 4.46 2.91
CA ALA A 414 -20.63 3.79 3.67
C ALA A 414 -19.91 4.81 4.54
N LYS A 415 -19.77 4.49 5.82
CA LYS A 415 -19.20 5.39 6.82
C LYS A 415 -18.16 4.68 7.66
N ASN A 416 -17.00 5.31 7.82
CA ASN A 416 -16.04 4.97 8.87
C ASN A 416 -15.75 6.22 9.72
N GLU A 417 -14.76 6.14 10.61
CA GLU A 417 -14.40 7.24 11.52
C GLU A 417 -13.75 8.44 10.82
N VAL A 418 -13.31 8.28 9.57
CA VAL A 418 -12.58 9.32 8.82
C VAL A 418 -13.44 9.97 7.74
N GLY A 419 -14.44 9.28 7.23
CA GLY A 419 -15.29 9.83 6.17
C GLY A 419 -16.58 9.08 5.93
N VAL A 420 -17.32 9.61 4.97
CA VAL A 420 -18.54 9.05 4.43
C VAL A 420 -18.45 9.15 2.92
N ASP A 421 -18.85 8.10 2.24
CA ASP A 421 -19.09 8.11 0.80
C ASP A 421 -20.51 7.62 0.54
N GLU A 422 -21.08 8.01 -0.60
CA GLU A 422 -22.42 7.59 -1.00
C GLU A 422 -22.51 7.39 -2.51
N ASP A 423 -23.25 6.38 -2.92
CA ASP A 423 -23.50 6.08 -4.33
C ASP A 423 -24.94 5.57 -4.50
N ILE A 424 -25.49 5.72 -5.70
CA ILE A 424 -26.93 5.55 -5.96
C ILE A 424 -27.16 4.42 -6.97
N SER A 425 -27.99 3.47 -6.56
CA SER A 425 -28.59 2.48 -7.46
C SER A 425 -30.05 2.84 -7.74
N SER A 426 -30.42 2.99 -9.01
CA SER A 426 -31.78 3.36 -9.42
C SER A 426 -32.59 2.12 -9.81
N LEU A 427 -33.75 1.91 -9.17
CA LEU A 427 -34.68 0.83 -9.50
C LEU A 427 -35.93 1.40 -10.18
N PHE A 428 -36.23 0.89 -11.37
CA PHE A 428 -37.43 1.21 -12.15
C PHE A 428 -38.32 -0.02 -12.28
N ILE A 429 -39.63 0.17 -12.14
CA ILE A 429 -40.59 -0.93 -12.27
C ILE A 429 -41.55 -0.61 -13.41
N GLU A 430 -41.42 -1.38 -14.48
CA GLU A 430 -42.11 -1.16 -15.74
C GLU A 430 -42.69 -2.47 -16.29
N ASP A 431 -43.80 -2.37 -17.01
CA ASP A 431 -44.37 -3.50 -17.75
C ASP A 431 -43.53 -3.79 -19.02
N SER A 432 -43.41 -5.07 -19.39
CA SER A 432 -42.47 -5.64 -20.40
C SER A 432 -42.49 -5.02 -21.81
N ALA A 433 -43.45 -4.14 -22.13
CA ALA A 433 -43.68 -3.60 -23.47
C ALA A 433 -42.64 -2.55 -23.94
N ARG A 434 -41.64 -2.20 -23.12
CA ARG A 434 -40.64 -1.14 -23.41
C ARG A 434 -39.17 -1.56 -23.26
N LYS A 435 -38.88 -2.87 -23.18
CA LYS A 435 -37.51 -3.38 -22.98
C LYS A 435 -36.64 -3.16 -24.23
N THR A 436 -36.08 -1.95 -24.37
CA THR A 436 -35.02 -1.67 -25.35
C THR A 436 -33.66 -1.62 -24.66
N ARG A 437 -32.74 -2.45 -25.17
CA ARG A 437 -31.31 -2.63 -24.87
C ARG A 437 -31.01 -3.80 -23.93
N LEU A 438 -30.35 -4.82 -24.51
CA LEU A 438 -29.54 -5.77 -23.75
C LEU A 438 -28.52 -4.98 -22.93
N SER A 439 -28.36 -5.34 -21.66
CA SER A 439 -27.20 -4.94 -20.88
C SER A 439 -25.96 -5.47 -21.59
N VAL A 440 -25.06 -4.58 -22.02
CA VAL A 440 -23.82 -4.92 -22.73
C VAL A 440 -22.68 -5.21 -21.73
N GLY A 441 -22.98 -5.24 -20.43
CA GLY A 441 -22.02 -5.54 -19.38
C GLY A 441 -22.44 -6.73 -18.53
N ASN A 442 -21.50 -7.36 -17.86
CA ASN A 442 -21.62 -8.60 -17.10
C ASN A 442 -21.55 -9.88 -17.95
N MET A 443 -20.53 -9.98 -18.79
CA MET A 443 -20.28 -11.14 -19.65
C MET A 443 -18.83 -11.61 -19.52
N PHE A 444 -18.63 -12.92 -19.72
CA PHE A 444 -17.31 -13.48 -19.92
C PHE A 444 -16.95 -13.46 -21.40
N TYR A 445 -15.80 -12.88 -21.72
CA TYR A 445 -15.18 -12.99 -23.03
C TYR A 445 -14.15 -14.10 -22.98
N VAL A 446 -14.35 -15.11 -23.81
CA VAL A 446 -13.53 -16.32 -23.85
C VAL A 446 -12.86 -16.41 -25.20
N PHE A 447 -11.53 -16.40 -25.17
CA PHE A 447 -10.68 -16.48 -26.35
C PHE A 447 -10.25 -17.93 -26.53
N SER A 448 -10.60 -18.50 -27.68
CA SER A 448 -10.54 -19.93 -27.99
C SER A 448 -10.04 -20.15 -29.41
N ASP A 449 -9.79 -21.41 -29.79
CA ASP A 449 -9.33 -21.75 -31.16
C ASP A 449 -10.33 -21.31 -32.23
N ASP A 450 -11.62 -21.28 -31.91
CA ASP A 450 -12.71 -20.91 -32.82
C ASP A 450 -13.03 -19.41 -32.78
N GLY A 451 -12.17 -18.56 -32.18
CA GLY A 451 -12.38 -17.12 -32.07
C GLY A 451 -12.77 -16.66 -30.66
N ILE A 452 -13.65 -15.66 -30.56
CA ILE A 452 -14.00 -15.00 -29.29
C ILE A 452 -15.48 -15.25 -28.98
N THR A 453 -15.74 -15.93 -27.86
CA THR A 453 -17.09 -16.25 -27.39
C THR A 453 -17.46 -15.34 -26.23
N VAL A 454 -18.60 -14.65 -26.36
CA VAL A 454 -19.18 -13.79 -25.33
C VAL A 454 -20.30 -14.57 -24.63
N LEU A 455 -20.07 -14.90 -23.37
CA LEU A 455 -20.91 -15.76 -22.56
C LEU A 455 -21.61 -14.96 -21.46
N GLN A 456 -22.94 -15.03 -21.42
CA GLN A 456 -23.72 -14.51 -20.30
C GLN A 456 -23.90 -15.61 -19.24
N PRO A 457 -23.40 -15.41 -18.01
CA PRO A 457 -23.32 -16.50 -17.04
C PRO A 457 -24.66 -16.87 -16.37
N ASN A 458 -25.66 -15.98 -16.37
CA ASN A 458 -26.97 -16.23 -15.74
C ASN A 458 -27.68 -17.44 -16.38
N GLU A 459 -27.73 -17.43 -17.71
CA GLU A 459 -28.42 -18.43 -18.55
C GLU A 459 -27.42 -19.37 -19.25
N CYS A 460 -26.12 -19.11 -19.12
CA CYS A 460 -25.05 -19.81 -19.85
C CYS A 460 -25.22 -19.75 -21.37
N GLU A 461 -25.82 -18.65 -21.84
CA GLU A 461 -26.10 -18.42 -23.24
C GLU A 461 -24.92 -17.70 -23.91
N ILE A 462 -24.55 -18.15 -25.10
CA ILE A 462 -23.60 -17.47 -25.96
C ILE A 462 -24.33 -16.30 -26.62
N GLN A 463 -24.04 -15.08 -26.16
CA GLN A 463 -24.64 -13.85 -26.68
C GLN A 463 -24.06 -13.47 -28.05
N ARG A 464 -22.76 -13.72 -28.23
CA ARG A 464 -22.05 -13.43 -29.47
C ARG A 464 -20.86 -14.37 -29.61
N HIS A 465 -20.55 -14.72 -30.85
CA HIS A 465 -19.35 -15.46 -31.19
C HIS A 465 -18.66 -14.78 -32.38
N ILE A 466 -17.54 -14.10 -32.13
CA ILE A 466 -16.72 -13.40 -33.12
C ILE A 466 -15.81 -14.44 -33.79
N ARG A 467 -16.02 -14.65 -35.09
CA ARG A 467 -15.40 -15.76 -35.83
C ARG A 467 -13.96 -15.46 -36.25
N PRO A 468 -13.13 -16.48 -36.50
CA PRO A 468 -11.74 -16.31 -36.94
C PRO A 468 -11.59 -15.47 -38.22
N GLU A 469 -12.56 -15.54 -39.14
CA GLU A 469 -12.55 -14.87 -40.44
C GLU A 469 -13.10 -13.42 -40.39
N GLU A 470 -13.62 -12.97 -39.24
CA GLU A 470 -14.11 -11.61 -39.09
C GLU A 470 -12.93 -10.62 -39.24
N ARG A 471 -13.17 -9.46 -39.85
CA ARG A 471 -12.10 -8.49 -40.16
C ARG A 471 -11.97 -7.42 -39.08
N ILE A 472 -10.73 -7.05 -38.80
CA ILE A 472 -10.36 -5.93 -37.93
C ILE A 472 -10.60 -4.62 -38.68
N PHE A 473 -11.23 -3.65 -38.02
CA PHE A 473 -11.70 -2.43 -38.70
C PHE A 473 -10.59 -1.59 -39.33
N THR A 474 -9.46 -1.37 -38.63
CA THR A 474 -8.37 -0.50 -39.13
C THR A 474 -7.40 -1.19 -40.08
N SER A 475 -7.00 -2.44 -39.79
CA SER A 475 -6.03 -3.16 -40.62
C SER A 475 -6.68 -3.97 -41.75
N TYR A 476 -8.00 -4.19 -41.71
CA TYR A 476 -8.75 -5.08 -42.62
C TYR A 476 -8.28 -6.54 -42.64
N GLU A 477 -7.38 -6.91 -41.72
CA GLU A 477 -6.90 -8.27 -41.55
C GLU A 477 -7.96 -9.13 -40.84
N GLU A 478 -7.95 -10.44 -41.11
CA GLU A 478 -8.75 -11.39 -40.35
C GLU A 478 -8.27 -11.44 -38.89
N ILE A 479 -9.18 -11.72 -37.96
CA ILE A 479 -8.83 -11.91 -36.55
C ILE A 479 -7.83 -13.05 -36.40
N CYS A 480 -7.97 -14.12 -37.17
CA CYS A 480 -7.03 -15.24 -37.16
C CYS A 480 -6.77 -15.70 -38.60
N PRO A 481 -5.84 -15.08 -39.34
CA PRO A 481 -5.58 -15.43 -40.74
C PRO A 481 -5.12 -16.88 -40.89
N LYS A 482 -5.44 -17.49 -42.04
CA LYS A 482 -4.94 -18.83 -42.40
C LYS A 482 -3.43 -18.80 -42.63
N VAL A 483 -2.71 -19.68 -41.96
CA VAL A 483 -1.28 -19.88 -42.20
C VAL A 483 -1.11 -20.77 -43.44
N GLU A 484 -0.29 -20.33 -44.40
CA GLU A 484 -0.01 -21.10 -45.62
C GLU A 484 0.54 -22.50 -45.26
N GLY A 485 -0.18 -23.55 -45.68
CA GLY A 485 0.19 -24.95 -45.43
C GLY A 485 -0.48 -25.63 -44.23
N GLU A 486 -1.19 -24.91 -43.36
CA GLU A 486 -2.06 -25.49 -42.32
C GLU A 486 -3.50 -25.61 -42.85
N GLY A 487 -4.08 -26.81 -42.78
CA GLY A 487 -5.43 -27.09 -43.31
C GLY A 487 -6.59 -26.50 -42.49
N THR A 488 -6.32 -25.97 -41.30
CA THR A 488 -7.34 -25.47 -40.36
C THR A 488 -6.96 -24.10 -39.81
N GLN A 489 -7.85 -23.11 -40.00
CA GLN A 489 -7.77 -21.80 -39.38
C GLN A 489 -8.01 -21.96 -37.87
N SER A 490 -7.07 -21.56 -37.02
CA SER A 490 -7.22 -21.63 -35.56
C SER A 490 -6.63 -20.39 -34.91
N CYS A 491 -7.32 -19.87 -33.90
CA CYS A 491 -6.89 -18.71 -33.15
C CYS A 491 -6.05 -19.11 -31.95
N LEU A 492 -4.80 -18.65 -31.89
CA LEU A 492 -3.95 -18.87 -30.72
C LEU A 492 -3.82 -17.59 -29.91
N TRP A 493 -4.33 -17.65 -28.68
CA TRP A 493 -4.30 -16.58 -27.70
C TRP A 493 -3.43 -16.99 -26.51
N ALA A 494 -2.81 -16.02 -25.82
CA ALA A 494 -2.06 -16.31 -24.59
C ALA A 494 -2.54 -15.52 -23.38
N SER A 495 -2.92 -14.25 -23.56
CA SER A 495 -3.34 -13.39 -22.45
C SER A 495 -4.32 -12.34 -22.95
N ALA A 496 -5.24 -11.94 -22.08
CA ALA A 496 -6.16 -10.84 -22.34
C ALA A 496 -6.47 -10.05 -21.06
N VAL A 497 -6.72 -8.75 -21.18
CA VAL A 497 -7.05 -7.84 -20.08
C VAL A 497 -8.22 -6.94 -20.43
N ASN A 498 -9.09 -6.71 -19.44
CA ASN A 498 -10.16 -5.72 -19.51
C ASN A 498 -9.60 -4.34 -19.15
N VAL A 499 -9.80 -3.37 -20.03
CA VAL A 499 -9.40 -1.98 -19.88
C VAL A 499 -10.65 -1.11 -19.70
N ARG A 500 -10.89 -0.72 -18.44
CA ARG A 500 -12.00 0.13 -17.97
C ARG A 500 -13.39 -0.25 -18.50
N ASP A 501 -13.65 -1.55 -18.68
CA ASP A 501 -14.90 -2.09 -19.23
C ASP A 501 -15.26 -1.52 -20.62
N LYS A 502 -14.30 -0.88 -21.30
CA LYS A 502 -14.45 -0.25 -22.61
C LYS A 502 -13.78 -1.06 -23.72
N TYR A 503 -12.57 -1.54 -23.44
CA TYR A 503 -11.79 -2.35 -24.38
C TYR A 503 -11.30 -3.64 -23.75
N ILE A 504 -11.08 -4.65 -24.58
CA ILE A 504 -10.32 -5.84 -24.24
C ILE A 504 -9.09 -5.89 -25.12
N TYR A 505 -7.92 -6.01 -24.51
CA TYR A 505 -6.65 -6.22 -25.20
C TYR A 505 -6.33 -7.70 -25.11
N ALA A 506 -6.05 -8.36 -26.23
CA ALA A 506 -5.76 -9.78 -26.29
C ALA A 506 -4.53 -10.08 -27.17
N THR A 507 -3.62 -10.92 -26.69
CA THR A 507 -2.39 -11.26 -27.43
C THR A 507 -2.62 -12.40 -28.40
N GLN A 508 -1.97 -12.31 -29.58
CA GLN A 508 -1.87 -13.41 -30.53
C GLN A 508 -0.38 -13.74 -30.76
N PRO A 509 0.19 -14.69 -29.97
CA PRO A 509 1.63 -14.95 -29.97
C PRO A 509 2.22 -15.24 -31.35
N LYS A 510 1.60 -16.14 -32.13
CA LYS A 510 2.10 -16.53 -33.47
C LYS A 510 2.08 -15.40 -34.49
N LEU A 511 1.28 -14.36 -34.26
CA LEU A 511 1.14 -13.20 -35.15
C LEU A 511 1.90 -11.98 -34.63
N ASN A 512 2.59 -12.09 -33.48
CA ASN A 512 3.35 -10.99 -32.86
C ASN A 512 2.54 -9.70 -32.69
N ARG A 513 1.25 -9.82 -32.33
CA ARG A 513 0.35 -8.68 -32.24
C ARG A 513 -0.57 -8.73 -31.03
N VAL A 514 -1.10 -7.58 -30.65
CA VAL A 514 -2.18 -7.40 -29.68
C VAL A 514 -3.41 -6.87 -30.42
N VAL A 515 -4.55 -7.54 -30.26
CA VAL A 515 -5.84 -7.14 -30.84
C VAL A 515 -6.66 -6.40 -29.78
N ILE A 516 -7.26 -5.29 -30.18
CA ILE A 516 -8.13 -4.47 -29.34
C ILE A 516 -9.58 -4.70 -29.76
N ILE A 517 -10.39 -5.15 -28.82
CA ILE A 517 -11.82 -5.39 -28.98
C ILE A 517 -12.58 -4.30 -28.23
N ASP A 518 -13.46 -3.61 -28.93
CA ASP A 518 -14.41 -2.66 -28.33
C ASP A 518 -15.60 -3.43 -27.76
N ILE A 519 -15.84 -3.24 -26.45
CA ILE A 519 -16.85 -3.98 -25.69
C ILE A 519 -18.26 -3.56 -26.10
N GLN A 520 -18.48 -2.28 -26.37
CA GLN A 520 -19.80 -1.74 -26.69
C GLN A 520 -20.28 -2.21 -28.06
N THR A 521 -19.38 -2.22 -29.04
CA THR A 521 -19.67 -2.64 -30.42
C THR A 521 -19.43 -4.14 -30.65
N GLN A 522 -18.78 -4.82 -29.71
CA GLN A 522 -18.36 -6.23 -29.78
C GLN A 522 -17.57 -6.55 -31.07
N LYS A 523 -16.64 -5.67 -31.43
CA LYS A 523 -15.83 -5.77 -32.66
C LYS A 523 -14.34 -5.57 -32.37
N ALA A 524 -13.50 -6.27 -33.13
CA ALA A 524 -12.08 -5.98 -33.17
C ALA A 524 -11.85 -4.68 -33.95
N ILE A 525 -11.37 -3.65 -33.25
CA ILE A 525 -11.22 -2.31 -33.80
C ILE A 525 -9.82 -2.03 -34.31
N GLN A 526 -8.79 -2.57 -33.65
CA GLN A 526 -7.40 -2.28 -33.96
C GLN A 526 -6.51 -3.50 -33.70
N SER A 527 -5.40 -3.57 -34.43
CA SER A 527 -4.29 -4.46 -34.12
C SER A 527 -3.00 -3.66 -33.93
N LEU A 528 -2.22 -4.04 -32.94
CA LEU A 528 -0.93 -3.43 -32.61
C LEU A 528 0.19 -4.45 -32.79
N ASP A 529 1.20 -4.10 -33.57
CA ASP A 529 2.41 -4.90 -33.69
C ASP A 529 3.25 -4.80 -32.42
N VAL A 530 3.66 -5.95 -31.88
CA VAL A 530 4.48 -6.06 -30.67
C VAL A 530 5.66 -6.99 -30.91
N ASP A 531 6.58 -7.05 -29.95
CA ASP A 531 7.74 -7.92 -30.03
C ASP A 531 7.33 -9.41 -30.06
N PRO A 532 8.15 -10.29 -30.66
CA PRO A 532 7.72 -11.65 -30.98
C PRO A 532 7.25 -12.48 -29.78
N LEU A 533 6.17 -13.24 -29.97
CA LEU A 533 5.49 -14.05 -28.96
C LEU A 533 5.05 -13.26 -27.70
N PRO A 534 4.08 -12.33 -27.81
CA PRO A 534 3.45 -11.69 -26.66
C PRO A 534 2.64 -12.70 -25.82
N THR A 535 3.05 -12.95 -24.58
CA THR A 535 2.50 -14.04 -23.75
C THR A 535 1.77 -13.59 -22.49
N LYS A 536 2.04 -12.39 -21.98
CA LYS A 536 1.40 -11.88 -20.75
C LYS A 536 1.04 -10.41 -20.90
N LEU A 537 -0.20 -10.08 -20.57
CA LEU A 537 -0.70 -8.73 -20.43
C LEU A 537 -0.99 -8.39 -18.96
N HIS A 538 -0.80 -7.14 -18.60
CA HIS A 538 -1.28 -6.59 -17.34
C HIS A 538 -1.78 -5.17 -17.56
N TYR A 539 -3.00 -4.89 -17.10
CA TYR A 539 -3.56 -3.54 -17.15
C TYR A 539 -3.29 -2.83 -15.83
N ASP A 540 -2.46 -1.79 -15.88
CA ASP A 540 -2.24 -0.86 -14.79
C ASP A 540 -3.31 0.25 -14.84
N LYS A 541 -4.28 0.15 -13.93
CA LYS A 541 -5.40 1.10 -13.83
C LYS A 541 -4.95 2.50 -13.40
N SER A 542 -3.86 2.59 -12.63
CA SER A 542 -3.34 3.83 -12.04
C SER A 542 -2.88 4.80 -13.12
N HIS A 543 -2.10 4.28 -14.08
CA HIS A 543 -1.52 5.06 -15.16
C HIS A 543 -2.23 4.90 -16.50
N ASP A 544 -3.29 4.08 -16.54
CA ASP A 544 -4.00 3.72 -17.76
C ASP A 544 -3.08 3.09 -18.83
N GLN A 545 -2.32 2.08 -18.43
CA GLN A 545 -1.30 1.45 -19.28
C GLN A 545 -1.53 -0.06 -19.40
N VAL A 546 -1.29 -0.63 -20.58
CA VAL A 546 -1.22 -2.09 -20.76
C VAL A 546 0.24 -2.51 -20.97
N TRP A 547 0.74 -3.33 -20.06
CA TRP A 547 2.10 -3.88 -20.11
C TRP A 547 2.09 -5.22 -20.85
N VAL A 548 3.01 -5.39 -21.80
CA VAL A 548 3.11 -6.53 -22.71
C VAL A 548 4.47 -7.21 -22.54
N LEU A 549 4.47 -8.46 -22.08
CA LEU A 549 5.68 -9.29 -22.00
C LEU A 549 5.73 -10.25 -23.19
N SER A 550 6.83 -10.20 -23.92
CA SER A 550 7.11 -11.02 -25.09
C SER A 550 8.30 -11.94 -24.83
N TRP A 551 8.30 -13.16 -25.37
CA TRP A 551 9.38 -14.15 -25.14
C TRP A 551 10.51 -14.11 -26.18
N GLY A 552 10.26 -13.49 -27.33
CA GLY A 552 11.14 -13.55 -28.50
C GLY A 552 11.01 -14.89 -29.24
N ASP A 553 11.21 -16.02 -28.55
CA ASP A 553 11.02 -17.36 -29.08
C ASP A 553 10.44 -18.35 -28.05
N MET A 554 10.10 -19.57 -28.49
CA MET A 554 9.56 -20.62 -27.61
C MET A 554 10.56 -21.12 -26.54
N ARG A 555 11.85 -20.79 -26.68
CA ARG A 555 12.90 -21.07 -25.69
C ARG A 555 13.11 -19.91 -24.71
N LYS A 556 12.37 -18.81 -24.86
CA LYS A 556 12.49 -17.57 -24.07
C LYS A 556 13.89 -16.96 -24.16
N SER A 557 14.50 -16.96 -25.35
CA SER A 557 15.88 -16.51 -25.53
C SER A 557 16.09 -15.01 -25.34
N SER A 558 15.08 -14.19 -25.67
CA SER A 558 15.17 -12.73 -25.71
C SER A 558 13.88 -12.08 -25.23
N PRO A 559 13.50 -12.25 -23.95
CA PRO A 559 12.24 -11.72 -23.48
C PRO A 559 12.31 -10.19 -23.33
N THR A 560 11.27 -9.51 -23.83
CA THR A 560 11.16 -8.06 -23.85
C THR A 560 9.89 -7.60 -23.14
N LEU A 561 9.92 -6.37 -22.63
CA LEU A 561 8.77 -5.74 -21.99
C LEU A 561 8.44 -4.46 -22.76
N GLN A 562 7.16 -4.27 -23.09
CA GLN A 562 6.63 -3.11 -23.79
C GLN A 562 5.43 -2.55 -23.02
N VAL A 563 5.09 -1.30 -23.27
CA VAL A 563 3.94 -0.63 -22.65
C VAL A 563 3.10 0.07 -23.72
N ILE A 564 1.78 -0.04 -23.58
CA ILE A 564 0.78 0.68 -24.37
C ILE A 564 0.17 1.73 -23.44
N PRO A 565 0.53 3.02 -23.57
CA PRO A 565 -0.02 4.10 -22.75
C PRO A 565 -1.43 4.48 -23.19
N GLU A 566 -2.16 5.20 -22.33
CA GLU A 566 -3.50 5.72 -22.64
C GLU A 566 -4.46 4.64 -23.15
N ALA A 567 -4.38 3.44 -22.56
CA ALA A 567 -5.04 2.24 -23.07
C ALA A 567 -6.58 2.33 -23.07
N SER A 568 -7.17 3.20 -22.25
CA SER A 568 -8.62 3.46 -22.30
C SER A 568 -9.03 4.56 -23.31
N GLY A 569 -8.03 5.22 -23.91
CA GLY A 569 -8.17 6.20 -24.98
C GLY A 569 -8.74 5.60 -26.26
N GLY A 570 -9.50 6.39 -27.02
CA GLY A 570 -10.18 5.94 -28.23
C GLY A 570 -9.43 6.17 -29.54
N GLU A 571 -8.23 6.76 -29.50
CA GLU A 571 -7.44 7.10 -30.70
C GLU A 571 -6.17 6.24 -30.79
N GLU A 572 -5.52 6.26 -31.98
CA GLU A 572 -4.43 5.37 -32.43
C GLU A 572 -3.46 4.94 -31.33
N GLN A 573 -3.76 3.79 -30.74
CA GLN A 573 -2.94 3.18 -29.71
C GLN A 573 -1.57 2.84 -30.31
N HIS A 574 -0.50 3.07 -29.55
CA HIS A 574 0.87 2.79 -29.98
C HIS A 574 1.64 2.07 -28.88
N VAL A 575 2.73 1.40 -29.28
CA VAL A 575 3.53 0.56 -28.38
C VAL A 575 4.86 1.25 -28.12
N ILE A 576 5.23 1.39 -26.85
CA ILE A 576 6.53 1.89 -26.42
C ILE A 576 7.37 0.72 -25.91
N ARG A 577 8.56 0.53 -26.50
CA ARG A 577 9.55 -0.44 -25.99
C ARG A 577 10.22 0.11 -24.74
N THR A 578 10.26 -0.70 -23.69
CA THR A 578 10.97 -0.34 -22.46
C THR A 578 12.48 -0.59 -22.61
N PRO A 579 13.33 0.08 -21.81
CA PRO A 579 14.79 -0.15 -21.85
C PRO A 579 15.23 -1.42 -21.11
N PHE A 580 14.29 -2.27 -20.66
CA PHE A 580 14.59 -3.41 -19.80
C PHE A 580 14.95 -4.66 -20.62
N GLU A 581 16.08 -5.28 -20.30
CA GLU A 581 16.55 -6.51 -20.95
C GLU A 581 16.48 -7.74 -20.03
N GLY A 582 16.15 -8.90 -20.59
CA GLY A 582 16.21 -10.19 -19.87
C GLY A 582 15.14 -10.36 -18.80
N VAL A 583 13.96 -9.77 -19.02
CA VAL A 583 12.80 -9.82 -18.11
C VAL A 583 12.03 -11.11 -18.34
N ASP A 584 12.14 -12.09 -17.45
CA ASP A 584 11.35 -13.33 -17.59
C ASP A 584 9.91 -13.16 -17.08
N ASP A 585 9.71 -12.24 -16.13
CA ASP A 585 8.40 -11.94 -15.56
C ASP A 585 8.40 -10.55 -14.87
N PHE A 586 7.20 -10.05 -14.60
CA PHE A 586 7.00 -8.78 -13.90
C PHE A 586 5.76 -8.83 -13.00
N PHE A 587 5.77 -7.96 -11.99
CA PHE A 587 4.72 -7.79 -11.00
C PHE A 587 4.42 -6.31 -10.81
N ILE A 588 3.17 -5.92 -11.05
CA ILE A 588 2.62 -4.61 -10.72
C ILE A 588 1.57 -4.85 -9.63
N PRO A 589 1.67 -4.16 -8.47
CA PRO A 589 0.71 -4.29 -7.39
C PRO A 589 -0.72 -4.01 -7.88
N PRO A 590 -1.72 -4.83 -7.49
CA PRO A 590 -3.10 -4.59 -7.90
C PRO A 590 -3.65 -3.32 -7.22
N THR A 591 -4.33 -2.47 -7.99
CA THR A 591 -5.11 -1.33 -7.49
C THR A 591 -6.50 -1.79 -7.04
N ASN A 592 -6.86 -1.54 -5.79
CA ASN A 592 -8.23 -1.70 -5.27
C ASN A 592 -8.90 -0.32 -5.11
N LEU A 593 -10.07 -0.22 -4.46
CA LEU A 593 -10.81 1.05 -4.36
C LEU A 593 -10.13 2.07 -3.45
N ILE A 594 -9.26 1.63 -2.54
CA ILE A 594 -8.51 2.51 -1.62
C ILE A 594 -7.09 2.83 -2.12
N ILE A 595 -6.52 1.99 -2.98
CA ILE A 595 -5.21 2.18 -3.61
C ILE A 595 -5.43 2.71 -5.03
N ASN A 596 -5.66 4.01 -5.11
CA ASN A 596 -5.95 4.68 -6.38
C ASN A 596 -4.71 4.90 -7.25
N HIS A 597 -3.51 4.85 -6.66
CA HIS A 597 -2.27 5.08 -7.40
C HIS A 597 -1.14 4.14 -6.95
N VAL A 598 -0.57 3.40 -7.90
CA VAL A 598 0.58 2.51 -7.69
C VAL A 598 1.74 3.08 -8.48
N ARG A 599 2.80 3.57 -7.82
CA ARG A 599 3.93 4.21 -8.52
C ARG A 599 4.97 3.23 -9.06
N PHE A 600 5.12 2.09 -8.40
CA PHE A 600 6.24 1.18 -8.62
C PHE A 600 5.81 -0.23 -8.99
N GLY A 601 6.56 -0.84 -9.90
CA GLY A 601 6.47 -2.25 -10.24
C GLY A 601 7.80 -2.97 -10.03
N PHE A 602 7.80 -4.28 -10.26
CA PHE A 602 8.98 -5.13 -10.18
C PHE A 602 9.13 -5.97 -11.44
N ILE A 603 10.36 -6.06 -11.96
CA ILE A 603 10.73 -6.99 -13.03
C ILE A 603 11.79 -7.96 -12.49
N PHE A 604 11.78 -9.20 -12.96
CA PHE A 604 12.74 -10.19 -12.50
C PHE A 604 13.01 -11.30 -13.52
N ASN A 605 14.17 -11.95 -13.35
CA ASN A 605 14.61 -13.08 -14.15
C ASN A 605 14.53 -14.36 -13.30
N LYS A 606 13.89 -15.40 -13.81
CA LYS A 606 13.64 -16.69 -13.14
C LYS A 606 14.90 -17.56 -13.02
N SER A 607 16.06 -17.03 -13.39
CA SER A 607 17.38 -17.63 -13.20
C SER A 607 18.29 -16.82 -12.27
N LYS A 608 17.94 -15.58 -11.90
CA LYS A 608 18.75 -14.71 -11.04
C LYS A 608 18.12 -14.55 -9.66
N SER A 609 18.96 -14.45 -8.63
CA SER A 609 18.52 -14.25 -7.23
C SER A 609 18.32 -12.76 -6.92
N ALA A 610 17.44 -12.08 -7.65
CA ALA A 610 17.13 -10.66 -7.45
C ALA A 610 15.81 -10.24 -8.12
N VAL A 611 15.22 -9.15 -7.63
CA VAL A 611 14.15 -8.41 -8.30
C VAL A 611 14.60 -6.97 -8.55
N HIS A 612 14.07 -6.33 -9.58
CA HIS A 612 14.40 -4.96 -9.95
C HIS A 612 13.16 -4.09 -9.85
N LYS A 613 13.21 -3.06 -9.00
CA LYS A 613 12.15 -2.08 -8.82
C LYS A 613 12.21 -1.07 -9.97
N ILE A 614 11.06 -0.79 -10.58
CA ILE A 614 10.91 0.15 -11.69
C ILE A 614 9.87 1.20 -11.36
N ASP A 615 10.04 2.39 -11.92
CA ASP A 615 9.03 3.44 -11.93
C ASP A 615 8.08 3.22 -13.11
N LEU A 616 6.77 3.18 -12.84
CA LEU A 616 5.76 2.91 -13.87
C LEU A 616 5.40 4.16 -14.69
N GLU A 617 5.64 5.35 -14.15
CA GLU A 617 5.37 6.61 -14.84
C GLU A 617 6.52 6.95 -15.79
N THR A 618 7.77 6.89 -15.31
CA THR A 618 8.95 7.22 -16.13
C THR A 618 9.52 6.04 -16.89
N VAL A 619 9.06 4.81 -16.61
CA VAL A 619 9.55 3.56 -17.23
C VAL A 619 11.07 3.40 -17.05
N THR A 620 11.57 3.75 -15.86
CA THR A 620 13.00 3.68 -15.54
C THR A 620 13.30 2.68 -14.43
N HIS A 621 14.50 2.09 -14.48
CA HIS A 621 15.02 1.29 -13.37
C HIS A 621 15.32 2.18 -12.17
N ILE A 622 14.82 1.79 -10.99
CA ILE A 622 15.08 2.50 -9.73
C ILE A 622 16.21 1.82 -8.97
N LYS A 623 16.03 0.54 -8.65
CA LYS A 623 17.03 -0.23 -7.90
C LYS A 623 16.87 -1.73 -8.00
N THR A 624 17.91 -2.46 -7.62
CA THR A 624 17.95 -3.92 -7.59
C THR A 624 17.95 -4.41 -6.15
N ILE A 625 16.99 -5.26 -5.80
CA ILE A 625 16.89 -5.93 -4.50
C ILE A 625 17.42 -7.35 -4.66
N ASN A 626 18.53 -7.63 -3.99
CA ASN A 626 19.28 -8.87 -4.16
C ASN A 626 18.90 -9.89 -3.08
N PHE A 627 18.71 -11.16 -3.46
CA PHE A 627 18.34 -12.25 -2.55
C PHE A 627 19.45 -13.29 -2.34
N ARG A 628 20.70 -12.99 -2.73
CA ARG A 628 21.85 -13.93 -2.63
C ARG A 628 22.00 -14.54 -1.23
N ASN A 629 21.75 -13.76 -0.18
CA ASN A 629 21.87 -14.23 1.20
C ASN A 629 20.76 -15.22 1.61
N HIS A 630 19.73 -15.39 0.79
CA HIS A 630 18.55 -16.20 1.07
C HIS A 630 18.34 -17.34 0.06
N SER A 631 19.29 -17.55 -0.88
CA SER A 631 19.20 -18.60 -1.91
C SER A 631 17.85 -18.64 -2.66
N CYS A 632 17.19 -17.50 -2.79
CA CYS A 632 15.86 -17.39 -3.39
C CYS A 632 15.95 -16.91 -4.83
N ILE A 633 15.32 -17.64 -5.74
CA ILE A 633 15.12 -17.19 -7.12
C ILE A 633 13.61 -16.92 -7.29
N PRO A 634 13.20 -15.67 -7.57
CA PRO A 634 11.81 -15.28 -7.58
C PRO A 634 11.03 -16.00 -8.68
N GLN A 635 9.79 -16.41 -8.38
CA GLN A 635 8.87 -17.04 -9.34
C GLN A 635 7.57 -16.25 -9.49
N ALA A 636 7.03 -15.73 -8.38
CA ALA A 636 5.83 -14.91 -8.32
C ALA A 636 5.93 -13.94 -7.13
N MET A 637 5.10 -12.91 -7.12
CA MET A 637 5.03 -11.93 -6.05
C MET A 637 3.58 -11.59 -5.70
N ALA A 638 3.35 -11.18 -4.46
CA ALA A 638 2.08 -10.61 -4.01
C ALA A 638 2.33 -9.43 -3.07
N TYR A 639 1.35 -8.54 -2.93
CA TYR A 639 1.48 -7.31 -2.14
C TYR A 639 0.28 -7.13 -1.22
N THR A 640 0.54 -6.68 0.00
CA THR A 640 -0.50 -6.18 0.91
C THR A 640 -0.08 -4.84 1.51
N HIS A 641 -1.05 -3.94 1.59
CA HIS A 641 -0.88 -2.65 2.22
C HIS A 641 -0.88 -2.76 3.76
N LEU A 642 -1.42 -3.83 4.34
CA LEU A 642 -1.40 -4.05 5.78
C LEU A 642 0.01 -4.43 6.23
N GLY A 643 0.70 -3.49 6.89
CA GLY A 643 2.12 -3.60 7.25
C GLY A 643 3.09 -3.31 6.10
N GLY A 644 2.59 -3.12 4.87
CA GLY A 644 3.38 -2.75 3.70
C GLY A 644 4.38 -3.81 3.29
N TYR A 645 3.91 -5.02 2.97
CA TYR A 645 4.77 -6.17 2.65
C TYR A 645 4.59 -6.66 1.22
N PHE A 646 5.71 -7.01 0.59
CA PHE A 646 5.74 -7.84 -0.61
C PHE A 646 6.17 -9.26 -0.24
N PHE A 647 5.41 -10.24 -0.71
CA PHE A 647 5.74 -11.66 -0.59
C PHE A 647 6.30 -12.16 -1.90
N VAL A 648 7.45 -12.84 -1.85
CA VAL A 648 8.13 -13.39 -3.02
C VAL A 648 8.15 -14.91 -2.92
N GLN A 649 7.58 -15.59 -3.91
CA GLN A 649 7.74 -17.04 -4.07
C GLN A 649 9.16 -17.35 -4.51
N CYS A 650 9.82 -18.23 -3.77
CA CYS A 650 11.15 -18.72 -4.11
C CYS A 650 11.06 -20.07 -4.84
N ARG A 651 11.94 -20.24 -5.84
CA ARG A 651 12.08 -21.51 -6.56
C ARG A 651 12.62 -22.59 -5.63
N LYS A 652 11.90 -23.71 -5.55
CA LYS A 652 12.28 -24.88 -4.76
C LYS A 652 13.60 -25.48 -5.27
N ASN A 653 14.50 -25.80 -4.33
CA ASN A 653 15.73 -26.54 -4.63
C ASN A 653 15.48 -28.04 -4.47
N ARG A 654 15.81 -28.86 -5.48
CA ARG A 654 15.57 -30.32 -5.46
C ARG A 654 16.26 -31.05 -4.29
N LEU A 655 17.26 -30.43 -3.67
CA LEU A 655 18.05 -31.00 -2.57
C LEU A 655 17.56 -30.59 -1.16
N MET A 656 16.65 -29.62 -1.03
CA MET A 656 16.15 -29.15 0.28
C MET A 656 14.62 -29.25 0.37
N ALA A 657 14.12 -29.36 1.60
CA ALA A 657 12.72 -29.06 1.90
C ALA A 657 12.38 -27.64 1.40
N ALA A 658 11.13 -27.44 1.00
CA ALA A 658 10.65 -26.29 0.23
C ALA A 658 11.31 -24.94 0.58
N SER A 659 11.68 -24.15 -0.43
CA SER A 659 12.24 -22.81 -0.21
C SER A 659 11.14 -21.88 0.32
N PRO A 660 11.28 -21.33 1.53
CA PRO A 660 10.28 -20.44 2.10
C PRO A 660 10.17 -19.17 1.26
N GLN A 661 8.98 -18.58 1.24
CA GLN A 661 8.74 -17.26 0.65
C GLN A 661 9.59 -16.21 1.37
N LEU A 662 9.99 -15.16 0.65
CA LEU A 662 10.66 -14.00 1.25
C LEU A 662 9.70 -12.83 1.42
N ILE A 663 9.94 -12.04 2.46
CA ILE A 663 9.21 -10.81 2.74
C ILE A 663 10.14 -9.62 2.46
N ILE A 664 9.64 -8.66 1.68
CA ILE A 664 10.29 -7.38 1.40
C ILE A 664 9.43 -6.27 1.99
N ASP A 665 10.06 -5.33 2.68
CA ASP A 665 9.40 -4.14 3.21
C ASP A 665 9.14 -3.11 2.10
N SER A 666 7.93 -2.57 2.02
CA SER A 666 7.54 -1.67 0.92
C SER A 666 8.13 -0.27 0.97
N VAL A 667 8.60 0.18 2.15
CA VAL A 667 9.20 1.52 2.33
C VAL A 667 10.70 1.46 2.11
N THR A 668 11.38 0.55 2.80
CA THR A 668 12.85 0.42 2.76
C THR A 668 13.34 -0.41 1.58
N ASP A 669 12.45 -1.22 1.00
CA ASP A 669 12.75 -2.27 0.01
C ASP A 669 13.80 -3.27 0.49
N ALA A 670 13.98 -3.38 1.81
CA ALA A 670 14.86 -4.35 2.43
C ALA A 670 14.18 -5.71 2.55
N VAL A 671 14.97 -6.77 2.37
CA VAL A 671 14.53 -8.14 2.62
C VAL A 671 14.48 -8.36 4.13
N ILE A 672 13.28 -8.50 4.68
CA ILE A 672 13.05 -8.73 6.11
C ILE A 672 13.54 -10.14 6.49
N GLY A 673 13.26 -11.12 5.63
CA GLY A 673 13.63 -12.51 5.83
C GLY A 673 12.57 -13.49 5.28
N PRO A 674 12.65 -14.78 5.64
CA PRO A 674 11.68 -15.77 5.23
C PRO A 674 10.33 -15.60 5.95
N ASN A 675 9.22 -15.87 5.24
CA ASN A 675 7.88 -15.96 5.80
C ASN A 675 7.70 -17.30 6.54
N SER A 676 8.36 -17.43 7.69
CA SER A 676 8.39 -18.68 8.46
C SER A 676 8.83 -19.86 7.57
N ASP A 677 8.12 -20.99 7.60
CA ASP A 677 8.31 -22.17 6.75
C ASP A 677 7.31 -22.23 5.57
N VAL A 678 6.66 -21.10 5.25
CA VAL A 678 5.63 -21.02 4.21
C VAL A 678 6.26 -20.97 2.83
N SER A 679 5.92 -21.95 2.00
CA SER A 679 6.34 -22.06 0.59
C SER A 679 5.14 -21.94 -0.36
N GLY A 680 5.39 -21.95 -1.66
CA GLY A 680 4.35 -21.89 -2.69
C GLY A 680 4.04 -20.48 -3.18
N THR A 681 3.06 -20.38 -4.08
CA THR A 681 2.64 -19.13 -4.72
C THR A 681 1.78 -18.31 -3.75
N PRO A 682 2.14 -17.06 -3.42
CA PRO A 682 1.35 -16.20 -2.53
C PRO A 682 0.21 -15.52 -3.28
N TYR A 683 -0.97 -15.49 -2.66
CA TYR A 683 -2.16 -14.77 -3.12
C TYR A 683 -2.71 -13.92 -1.98
N ILE A 684 -3.03 -12.65 -2.26
CA ILE A 684 -3.55 -11.71 -1.27
C ILE A 684 -5.01 -11.42 -1.57
N SER A 685 -5.86 -11.46 -0.53
CA SER A 685 -7.27 -11.08 -0.66
C SER A 685 -7.43 -9.62 -1.10
N PRO A 686 -8.50 -9.24 -1.81
CA PRO A 686 -8.69 -7.86 -2.29
C PRO A 686 -8.58 -6.77 -1.22
N ASP A 687 -8.96 -7.08 0.03
CA ASP A 687 -8.86 -6.19 1.20
C ASP A 687 -7.49 -6.27 1.93
N GLY A 688 -6.55 -7.09 1.47
CA GLY A 688 -5.21 -7.24 2.01
C GLY A 688 -5.08 -8.11 3.28
N ARG A 689 -6.19 -8.62 3.82
CA ARG A 689 -6.24 -9.29 5.15
C ARG A 689 -5.79 -10.73 5.16
N TYR A 690 -5.98 -11.47 4.07
CA TYR A 690 -5.62 -12.88 3.99
C TYR A 690 -4.49 -13.07 2.98
N LEU A 691 -3.43 -13.76 3.41
CA LEU A 691 -2.40 -14.33 2.56
C LEU A 691 -2.64 -15.84 2.44
N VAL A 692 -2.92 -16.29 1.24
CA VAL A 692 -3.10 -17.70 0.91
C VAL A 692 -1.91 -18.14 0.08
N SER A 693 -1.13 -19.08 0.61
CA SER A 693 0.06 -19.62 -0.04
C SER A 693 -0.20 -21.06 -0.46
N ALA A 694 -0.20 -21.32 -1.78
CA ALA A 694 -0.47 -22.63 -2.36
C ALA A 694 0.82 -23.28 -2.86
N ASP A 695 1.21 -24.41 -2.26
CA ASP A 695 2.36 -25.20 -2.67
C ASP A 695 1.89 -26.36 -3.55
N GLU A 696 2.13 -26.21 -4.86
CA GLU A 696 1.69 -27.11 -5.92
C GLU A 696 2.21 -28.55 -5.74
N ASP A 697 3.49 -28.72 -5.40
CA ASP A 697 4.10 -30.05 -5.27
C ASP A 697 3.57 -30.82 -4.06
N SER A 698 3.40 -30.12 -2.94
CA SER A 698 2.98 -30.74 -1.68
C SER A 698 1.46 -30.80 -1.51
N GLY A 699 0.69 -30.08 -2.33
CA GLY A 699 -0.76 -29.96 -2.18
C GLY A 699 -1.17 -29.23 -0.90
N ARG A 700 -0.28 -28.44 -0.29
CA ARG A 700 -0.57 -27.68 0.93
C ARG A 700 -1.04 -26.27 0.64
N ILE A 701 -2.06 -25.82 1.36
CA ILE A 701 -2.50 -24.44 1.43
C ILE A 701 -2.24 -23.91 2.83
N ARG A 702 -1.48 -22.83 2.94
CA ARG A 702 -1.31 -22.11 4.20
C ARG A 702 -2.01 -20.76 4.12
N VAL A 703 -2.90 -20.51 5.09
CA VAL A 703 -3.68 -19.27 5.18
C VAL A 703 -3.17 -18.47 6.38
N GLN A 704 -2.65 -17.28 6.13
CA GLN A 704 -2.18 -16.34 7.13
C GLN A 704 -3.09 -15.10 7.16
N ALA A 705 -3.45 -14.61 8.34
CA ALA A 705 -4.09 -13.32 8.54
C ALA A 705 -3.03 -12.22 8.74
N LEU A 706 -3.25 -11.08 8.11
CA LEU A 706 -2.51 -9.85 8.33
C LEU A 706 -3.36 -8.86 9.13
N THR A 707 -2.81 -8.41 10.26
CA THR A 707 -3.45 -7.39 11.08
C THR A 707 -3.12 -5.99 10.59
N VAL A 708 -3.91 -4.98 11.01
CA VAL A 708 -3.60 -3.55 10.76
C VAL A 708 -2.26 -3.12 11.38
N ARG A 709 -1.72 -3.89 12.32
CA ARG A 709 -0.39 -3.67 12.91
C ARG A 709 0.76 -4.30 12.11
N GLY A 710 0.46 -4.98 11.00
CA GLY A 710 1.45 -5.73 10.22
C GLY A 710 1.84 -7.08 10.81
N GLU A 711 1.15 -7.56 11.86
CA GLU A 711 1.40 -8.91 12.38
C GLU A 711 0.85 -9.95 11.38
N ILE A 712 1.68 -10.92 11.01
CA ILE A 712 1.33 -12.06 10.16
C ILE A 712 1.10 -13.27 11.06
N LYS A 713 -0.10 -13.87 11.01
CA LYS A 713 -0.48 -15.01 11.85
C LYS A 713 -1.02 -16.15 11.00
N LEU A 714 -0.42 -17.33 11.11
CA LEU A 714 -0.97 -18.55 10.49
C LEU A 714 -2.30 -18.90 11.15
N ILE A 715 -3.35 -19.04 10.33
CA ILE A 715 -4.70 -19.42 10.75
C ILE A 715 -4.95 -20.89 10.44
N TYR A 716 -4.63 -21.31 9.21
CA TYR A 716 -4.86 -22.66 8.72
C TYR A 716 -3.64 -23.19 7.97
N ASP A 717 -3.31 -24.46 8.18
CA ASP A 717 -2.41 -25.26 7.34
C ASP A 717 -3.20 -26.47 6.85
N LEU A 718 -3.60 -26.44 5.59
CA LEU A 718 -4.54 -27.38 4.99
C LEU A 718 -3.78 -28.28 4.01
N GLN A 719 -3.80 -29.58 4.28
CA GLN A 719 -3.33 -30.58 3.33
C GLN A 719 -4.46 -30.95 2.38
N THR A 720 -4.20 -30.88 1.08
CA THR A 720 -5.19 -31.21 0.05
C THR A 720 -4.66 -32.34 -0.83
N ASP A 721 -5.58 -33.12 -1.40
CA ASP A 721 -5.27 -34.15 -2.39
C ASP A 721 -5.17 -33.57 -3.81
N ILE A 722 -5.29 -32.24 -3.94
CA ILE A 722 -5.34 -31.53 -5.22
C ILE A 722 -4.05 -30.70 -5.39
N HIS A 723 -3.37 -30.88 -6.52
CA HIS A 723 -2.20 -30.07 -6.88
C HIS A 723 -2.66 -28.71 -7.40
N ILE A 724 -2.73 -27.74 -6.49
CA ILE A 724 -3.28 -26.41 -6.80
C ILE A 724 -2.31 -25.66 -7.69
N SER A 725 -2.79 -25.30 -8.87
CA SER A 725 -2.06 -24.47 -9.82
C SER A 725 -2.50 -23.02 -9.77
N ASP A 726 -3.79 -22.74 -9.68
CA ASP A 726 -4.34 -21.37 -9.70
C ASP A 726 -5.46 -21.24 -8.67
N LEU A 727 -5.69 -20.02 -8.18
CA LEU A 727 -6.79 -19.73 -7.26
C LEU A 727 -7.29 -18.29 -7.41
N THR A 728 -8.57 -18.09 -7.08
CA THR A 728 -9.17 -16.76 -6.99
C THR A 728 -9.98 -16.60 -5.71
N PHE A 729 -10.13 -15.36 -5.28
CA PHE A 729 -10.97 -15.00 -4.13
C PHE A 729 -12.38 -14.66 -4.60
N GLN A 730 -13.37 -15.20 -3.91
CA GLN A 730 -14.78 -14.87 -4.07
C GLN A 730 -15.29 -14.26 -2.76
N PRO A 731 -15.81 -13.02 -2.76
CA PRO A 731 -16.43 -12.44 -1.57
C PRO A 731 -17.57 -13.31 -1.06
N SER A 732 -17.69 -13.43 0.26
CA SER A 732 -18.82 -14.13 0.89
C SER A 732 -20.12 -13.36 0.67
N PHE A 733 -21.18 -14.10 0.32
CA PHE A 733 -22.54 -13.56 0.16
C PHE A 733 -23.33 -13.54 1.46
N THR A 734 -22.77 -14.10 2.54
CA THR A 734 -23.44 -14.22 3.85
C THR A 734 -22.77 -13.34 4.89
N GLU A 735 -21.44 -13.23 4.85
CA GLU A 735 -20.63 -12.52 5.84
C GLU A 735 -19.82 -11.41 5.17
N GLY A 736 -19.94 -10.18 5.67
CA GLY A 736 -19.13 -9.06 5.17
C GLY A 736 -17.64 -9.22 5.52
N ASN A 737 -16.75 -8.82 4.61
CA ASN A 737 -15.29 -8.91 4.76
C ASN A 737 -14.75 -10.33 4.97
N GLN A 738 -15.45 -11.33 4.42
CA GLN A 738 -15.02 -12.72 4.39
C GLN A 738 -14.94 -13.20 2.95
N TYR A 739 -14.08 -14.18 2.69
CA TYR A 739 -13.85 -14.70 1.36
C TYR A 739 -13.92 -16.22 1.33
N TYR A 740 -14.34 -16.76 0.20
CA TYR A 740 -14.03 -18.10 -0.24
C TYR A 740 -12.82 -18.04 -1.18
N ILE A 741 -11.98 -19.06 -1.14
CA ILE A 741 -11.03 -19.32 -2.22
C ILE A 741 -11.56 -20.43 -3.11
N TYR A 742 -11.44 -20.26 -4.42
CA TYR A 742 -11.70 -21.30 -5.41
C TYR A 742 -10.38 -21.61 -6.11
N ALA A 743 -9.94 -22.87 -6.03
CA ALA A 743 -8.65 -23.33 -6.51
C ALA A 743 -8.80 -24.44 -7.56
N THR A 744 -8.01 -24.34 -8.62
CA THR A 744 -7.95 -25.31 -9.73
C THR A 744 -6.63 -26.05 -9.73
N SER A 745 -6.63 -27.19 -10.42
CA SER A 745 -5.42 -27.96 -10.68
C SER A 745 -5.13 -28.02 -12.17
N HIS A 746 -3.83 -28.00 -12.49
CA HIS A 746 -3.34 -28.20 -13.84
C HIS A 746 -3.31 -29.68 -14.27
N LEU A 747 -3.52 -30.60 -13.33
CA LEU A 747 -3.48 -32.07 -13.51
C LEU A 747 -4.82 -32.74 -13.26
N GLN A 748 -5.65 -32.18 -12.37
CA GLN A 748 -6.88 -32.81 -11.91
C GLN A 748 -8.13 -32.07 -12.39
N THR A 749 -9.25 -32.78 -12.42
CA THR A 749 -10.56 -32.29 -12.86
C THR A 749 -11.30 -31.52 -11.78
N ASP A 750 -11.08 -31.87 -10.52
CA ASP A 750 -11.79 -31.29 -9.38
C ASP A 750 -11.41 -29.82 -9.12
N VAL A 751 -12.38 -29.04 -8.63
CA VAL A 751 -12.19 -27.67 -8.14
C VAL A 751 -12.39 -27.65 -6.64
N LEU A 752 -11.36 -27.24 -5.91
CA LEU A 752 -11.41 -27.06 -4.47
C LEU A 752 -11.98 -25.68 -4.14
N PHE A 753 -12.83 -25.58 -3.12
CA PHE A 753 -13.14 -24.29 -2.53
C PHE A 753 -13.10 -24.35 -1.01
N VAL A 754 -12.60 -23.27 -0.40
CA VAL A 754 -12.40 -23.17 1.05
C VAL A 754 -12.99 -21.88 1.56
N GLU A 755 -13.80 -21.97 2.62
CA GLU A 755 -14.32 -20.81 3.34
C GLU A 755 -13.26 -20.29 4.33
N LEU A 756 -12.77 -19.06 4.15
CA LEU A 756 -11.67 -18.55 4.98
C LEU A 756 -12.09 -18.18 6.41
N SER A 757 -13.39 -18.01 6.68
CA SER A 757 -13.88 -17.75 8.05
C SER A 757 -13.90 -19.00 8.92
N THR A 758 -14.11 -20.18 8.32
CA THR A 758 -14.28 -21.46 9.04
C THR A 758 -13.16 -22.46 8.77
N GLY A 759 -12.42 -22.30 7.66
CA GLY A 759 -11.47 -23.29 7.15
C GLY A 759 -12.12 -24.51 6.50
N LYS A 760 -13.45 -24.49 6.30
CA LYS A 760 -14.18 -25.62 5.73
C LYS A 760 -13.86 -25.78 4.24
N MET A 761 -13.35 -26.96 3.87
CA MET A 761 -13.01 -27.33 2.50
C MET A 761 -14.13 -28.16 1.87
N ASN A 762 -14.43 -27.89 0.60
CA ASN A 762 -15.34 -28.69 -0.22
C ASN A 762 -14.80 -28.77 -1.65
N VAL A 763 -15.30 -29.74 -2.42
CA VAL A 763 -14.82 -29.99 -3.78
C VAL A 763 -15.99 -30.09 -4.75
N LEU A 764 -15.88 -29.41 -5.89
CA LEU A 764 -16.75 -29.60 -7.05
C LEU A 764 -16.13 -30.67 -7.95
N LYS A 765 -16.87 -31.76 -8.14
CA LYS A 765 -16.47 -32.93 -8.94
C LYS A 765 -17.17 -32.94 -10.29
N ASN A 766 -16.76 -33.87 -11.17
CA ASN A 766 -17.34 -34.13 -12.49
C ASN A 766 -17.08 -33.02 -13.54
N LEU A 767 -15.98 -32.28 -13.41
CA LEU A 767 -15.49 -31.44 -14.49
C LEU A 767 -14.60 -32.27 -15.44
N LYS A 768 -14.31 -31.73 -16.62
CA LYS A 768 -13.47 -32.39 -17.64
C LYS A 768 -11.98 -32.08 -17.44
N ASP A 769 -11.15 -32.86 -18.11
CA ASP A 769 -9.69 -32.75 -18.01
C ASP A 769 -9.17 -31.35 -18.39
N PRO A 770 -8.17 -30.84 -17.66
CA PRO A 770 -7.48 -29.61 -18.03
C PRO A 770 -6.75 -29.75 -19.37
N ILE A 771 -6.37 -28.62 -19.94
CA ILE A 771 -5.57 -28.58 -21.17
C ILE A 771 -4.17 -29.10 -20.86
N THR A 772 -3.58 -29.92 -21.73
CA THR A 772 -2.21 -30.39 -21.48
C THR A 772 -1.20 -29.24 -21.57
N SER A 773 -0.11 -29.30 -20.82
CA SER A 773 0.96 -28.29 -20.90
C SER A 773 1.62 -28.21 -22.28
N LYS A 774 1.51 -29.26 -23.10
CA LYS A 774 1.96 -29.25 -24.51
C LYS A 774 1.02 -28.41 -25.40
N ASP A 775 -0.28 -28.47 -25.12
CA ASP A 775 -1.31 -27.72 -25.85
C ASP A 775 -1.41 -26.25 -25.38
N TRP A 776 -0.91 -25.94 -24.17
CA TRP A 776 -0.87 -24.60 -23.59
C TRP A 776 0.54 -24.22 -23.12
N PRO A 777 1.45 -23.83 -24.04
CA PRO A 777 2.86 -23.61 -23.69
C PRO A 777 3.12 -22.25 -23.04
N TRP A 778 2.14 -21.35 -22.99
CA TRP A 778 2.31 -19.94 -22.61
C TRP A 778 2.48 -19.74 -21.09
N SER A 779 1.93 -20.65 -20.29
CA SER A 779 1.90 -20.52 -18.83
C SER A 779 1.83 -21.90 -18.18
N SER A 780 2.32 -22.01 -16.95
CA SER A 780 2.07 -23.18 -16.10
C SER A 780 0.59 -23.31 -15.72
N TYR A 781 -0.17 -22.21 -15.76
CA TYR A 781 -1.60 -22.18 -15.49
C TYR A 781 -2.42 -22.59 -16.73
N ASN A 782 -2.41 -23.89 -17.04
CA ASN A 782 -3.21 -24.49 -18.13
C ASN A 782 -4.71 -24.67 -17.77
N ARG A 783 -5.11 -24.30 -16.54
CA ARG A 783 -6.48 -24.26 -16.08
C ARG A 783 -6.65 -23.15 -15.04
N ILE A 784 -7.22 -22.05 -15.50
CA ILE A 784 -7.42 -20.85 -14.68
C ILE A 784 -8.76 -20.89 -13.95
N MET A 785 -8.88 -20.10 -12.89
CA MET A 785 -10.17 -19.75 -12.29
C MET A 785 -10.39 -18.24 -12.39
N LYS A 786 -11.41 -17.83 -13.14
CA LYS A 786 -11.72 -16.40 -13.34
C LYS A 786 -13.06 -16.04 -12.72
N ASP A 787 -13.06 -15.06 -11.83
CA ASP A 787 -14.26 -14.50 -11.19
C ASP A 787 -14.91 -13.41 -12.06
N SER A 788 -16.17 -13.08 -11.73
CA SER A 788 -16.95 -12.01 -12.38
C SER A 788 -16.75 -10.63 -11.73
N GLY A 789 -15.55 -10.36 -11.21
CA GLY A 789 -15.18 -9.08 -10.64
C GLY A 789 -15.82 -8.79 -9.29
N LEU A 790 -15.82 -7.51 -8.91
CA LEU A 790 -16.17 -7.04 -7.56
C LEU A 790 -17.56 -7.47 -7.08
N PHE A 791 -18.55 -7.36 -7.97
CA PHE A 791 -19.93 -7.79 -7.73
C PHE A 791 -20.23 -9.12 -8.43
N GLY A 792 -19.20 -9.86 -8.81
CA GLY A 792 -19.36 -11.12 -9.49
C GLY A 792 -20.04 -12.18 -8.63
N GLN A 793 -21.03 -12.89 -9.18
CA GLN A 793 -21.59 -14.09 -8.54
C GLN A 793 -21.13 -15.39 -9.17
N TYR A 794 -20.48 -15.30 -10.33
CA TYR A 794 -20.05 -16.44 -11.10
C TYR A 794 -18.54 -16.51 -11.20
N LEU A 795 -18.07 -17.73 -11.28
CA LEU A 795 -16.71 -18.04 -11.65
C LEU A 795 -16.74 -18.90 -12.91
N ILE A 796 -15.68 -18.86 -13.68
CA ILE A 796 -15.51 -19.69 -14.87
C ILE A 796 -14.16 -20.37 -14.84
N THR A 797 -14.16 -21.66 -15.18
CA THR A 797 -12.93 -22.43 -15.37
C THR A 797 -13.02 -23.24 -16.66
N PRO A 798 -12.00 -23.19 -17.52
CA PRO A 798 -11.97 -23.93 -18.77
C PRO A 798 -11.52 -25.39 -18.56
N ALA A 799 -11.89 -26.23 -19.51
CA ALA A 799 -11.33 -27.56 -19.74
C ALA A 799 -10.89 -27.67 -21.21
N LYS A 800 -10.43 -28.85 -21.63
CA LYS A 800 -9.91 -29.07 -22.98
C LYS A 800 -10.83 -28.58 -24.11
N ASP A 801 -12.11 -28.94 -24.06
CA ASP A 801 -13.11 -28.67 -25.10
C ASP A 801 -14.44 -28.11 -24.54
N SER A 802 -14.41 -27.55 -23.32
CA SER A 802 -15.59 -26.94 -22.68
C SER A 802 -15.22 -25.92 -21.61
N LEU A 803 -16.23 -25.15 -21.17
CA LEU A 803 -16.14 -24.19 -20.07
C LEU A 803 -17.14 -24.55 -18.99
N PHE A 804 -16.76 -24.39 -17.73
CA PHE A 804 -17.63 -24.61 -16.58
C PHE A 804 -17.91 -23.29 -15.88
N VAL A 805 -19.18 -22.92 -15.79
CA VAL A 805 -19.63 -21.76 -15.00
C VAL A 805 -20.05 -22.26 -13.62
N ILE A 806 -19.53 -21.66 -12.58
CA ILE A 806 -19.78 -21.97 -11.17
C ILE A 806 -20.57 -20.82 -10.56
N ASN A 807 -21.64 -21.13 -9.83
CA ASN A 807 -22.35 -20.14 -9.03
C ASN A 807 -21.70 -20.04 -7.64
N GLY A 808 -20.97 -18.97 -7.38
CA GLY A 808 -20.28 -18.72 -6.12
C GLY A 808 -21.20 -18.41 -4.94
N ARG A 809 -22.47 -18.06 -5.18
CA ARG A 809 -23.47 -17.88 -4.11
C ARG A 809 -24.00 -19.22 -3.61
N GLN A 810 -24.22 -20.16 -4.52
CA GLN A 810 -24.73 -21.50 -4.19
C GLN A 810 -23.59 -22.51 -3.94
N ASN A 811 -22.36 -22.15 -4.30
CA ASN A 811 -21.19 -23.04 -4.33
C ASN A 811 -21.46 -24.32 -5.15
N THR A 812 -22.12 -24.18 -6.29
CA THR A 812 -22.50 -25.30 -7.17
C THR A 812 -22.13 -25.01 -8.63
N LEU A 813 -21.86 -26.08 -9.40
CA LEU A 813 -21.74 -25.97 -10.85
C LEU A 813 -23.06 -25.49 -11.44
N ARG A 814 -23.02 -24.40 -12.22
CA ARG A 814 -24.20 -23.82 -12.87
C ARG A 814 -24.48 -24.51 -14.20
N CYS A 815 -23.45 -24.65 -15.04
CA CYS A 815 -23.58 -25.25 -16.37
C CYS A 815 -22.20 -25.59 -16.97
N GLU A 816 -22.24 -26.37 -18.05
CA GLU A 816 -21.12 -26.63 -18.94
C GLU A 816 -21.44 -26.09 -20.35
N VAL A 817 -20.56 -25.26 -20.90
CA VAL A 817 -20.62 -24.78 -22.29
C VAL A 817 -19.65 -25.61 -23.12
N SER A 818 -20.18 -26.51 -23.94
CA SER A 818 -19.38 -27.44 -24.77
C SER A 818 -18.95 -26.82 -26.09
N GLY A 819 -17.88 -27.36 -26.69
CA GLY A 819 -17.43 -26.96 -28.02
C GLY A 819 -16.49 -25.76 -28.03
N ILE A 820 -16.00 -25.33 -26.86
CA ILE A 820 -15.01 -24.27 -26.74
C ILE A 820 -13.63 -24.91 -26.53
N ARG A 821 -12.84 -24.98 -27.59
CA ARG A 821 -11.48 -25.56 -27.54
C ARG A 821 -10.46 -24.50 -27.12
N ARG A 822 -9.57 -24.87 -26.19
CA ARG A 822 -8.50 -23.98 -25.71
C ARG A 822 -8.97 -22.61 -25.19
N GLY A 823 -10.10 -22.58 -24.50
CA GLY A 823 -10.69 -21.37 -23.90
C GLY A 823 -9.98 -20.84 -22.65
N ASN A 824 -8.65 -20.96 -22.57
CA ASN A 824 -7.86 -20.65 -21.37
C ASN A 824 -7.58 -19.17 -21.15
N THR A 825 -7.95 -18.32 -22.10
CA THR A 825 -7.86 -16.87 -21.97
C THR A 825 -9.26 -16.33 -21.77
N VAL A 826 -9.55 -15.90 -20.54
CA VAL A 826 -10.89 -15.45 -20.14
C VAL A 826 -10.82 -14.10 -19.45
N VAL A 827 -11.71 -13.21 -19.84
CA VAL A 827 -11.83 -11.86 -19.30
C VAL A 827 -13.27 -11.63 -18.85
N TRP A 828 -13.44 -11.09 -17.66
CA TRP A 828 -14.74 -10.57 -17.22
C TRP A 828 -14.87 -9.10 -17.60
N VAL A 829 -16.03 -8.74 -18.12
CA VAL A 829 -16.43 -7.37 -18.42
C VAL A 829 -17.70 -7.04 -17.65
N GLY A 830 -17.62 -6.05 -16.77
CA GLY A 830 -18.76 -5.53 -16.01
C GLY A 830 -19.62 -4.58 -16.83
N GLU A 831 -20.66 -4.01 -16.23
CA GLU A 831 -21.36 -2.84 -16.78
C GLU A 831 -20.51 -1.58 -16.67
N VAL A 832 -20.55 -0.78 -17.75
CA VAL A 832 -19.87 0.52 -17.92
C VAL A 832 -20.66 1.63 -17.28
#